data_AF-A0A0C2CX41-F1
#
_entry.id   AF-A0A0C2CX41-F1
#
_cell.length_a   1.000
_cell.length_b   1.000
_cell.length_c   1.000
_cell.angle_alpha   90.00
_cell.angle_beta   90.00
_cell.angle_gamma   90.00
#
_symmetry.space_group_name_H-M   'P 1'
#
loop_
_entity.id
_entity.type
_entity.pdbx_description
1 polymer ?
#
loop_
_entity_poly.entity_id
_entity_poly.type
_entity_poly.pdbx_seq_one_letter_code
_entity_poly.pdbx_strand_id
1 'polypeptide(L)'
;MSDSSDALLDLPAKRGRLHALAAAGILGPAELERALTATGHRPTAKSWSAYLYWQALIIGVVLLVAGTIFFVAANWSALPGHTRMAIVGGAMLLATLGGGYLGDTLAGRAVTLLGGLLFGPLLAVYGQVYQTGADAWELFAAWTVMLIAYGALSRFVGTWVLALVCLHVAAFGWIHQELGANIYEGTGALPAAALALLDAVIVALAERFTSGRDREVIARAAAFAGLALLVPFGVVTIFERLPEGGAPGLVLLLAGLAAIWAIYRARIPDIGMLAAFASVVTLLVSTGFARVLFKDVGAELFGVTTLGVIICAQVWGFTRWLLNWRREHGPTHHPASPAPAETGDASASEREALARAETTLRELLGLIAPTQLERASTLPLADALHDSEASDAPVLVRLFTAIGTWIGAAMIATLFAAMELYRVVPLALVLGAGLFAGAIKWSQRPRRSLVVSQVIWAMALGAHGLIAGALAKADLLSDSMIAFTWMGLNIATMFLVRVPSFQLASAVCAVGFATWWALSLELPMFALWVGVPVAALATAAWIREVPWAARLGRTWTALAYGLPIGALIPLSVISVGHTWVDPTLRLGLVGPLASLTMLALIGAVVWQAKREQASALAGRAYALGAIALLLGLATRHVPGLSLALVWLLLAHLRKSRGLQTLASIQLGCFLFLFYYQLETTLLLKSLWVMSTGALLLLGAWLARPRSDETRADSGPERSSRWLPAIVLCVVSAGLVIGASLQKERVLSTGQTVLLPLAPVDPRSLMQGDYMILRYELEDELDTGRAGQRELIRPMPGQFEPDHEALEPEPPAVPALPSTLVGQPRRGRLVLTVDGDRVGHFARFDDGSPLAADELLLEYRQRNNQGSRLRVGAESFLFEEGSDDLYANARYGELVVASDGESVLVGLRDEARRPLGVPRHYQGRRSPF
;
A
#
# COMPACT_ATOMS: atom_id res chain seq x y z
N MET A 1 -11.45 -39.72 -20.74
CA MET A 1 -11.04 -40.36 -19.48
C MET A 1 -12.14 -40.12 -18.46
N SER A 2 -12.83 -41.20 -18.08
CA SER A 2 -13.87 -41.24 -17.05
C SER A 2 -13.23 -40.99 -15.69
N ASP A 3 -13.53 -39.86 -15.06
CA ASP A 3 -13.17 -39.65 -13.64
C ASP A 3 -14.15 -40.46 -12.80
N SER A 4 -13.67 -41.54 -12.17
CA SER A 4 -14.40 -42.20 -11.10
C SER A 4 -14.53 -41.23 -9.92
N SER A 5 -15.64 -41.29 -9.19
CA SER A 5 -15.84 -40.55 -7.93
C SER A 5 -14.66 -40.69 -6.95
N ASP A 6 -13.87 -41.75 -7.09
CA ASP A 6 -12.62 -41.97 -6.38
C ASP A 6 -11.58 -40.86 -6.55
N ALA A 7 -11.37 -40.33 -7.76
CA ALA A 7 -10.37 -39.28 -7.98
C ALA A 7 -10.75 -37.96 -7.27
N LEU A 8 -12.04 -37.72 -7.05
CA LEU A 8 -12.55 -36.53 -6.36
C LEU A 8 -12.46 -36.64 -4.83
N LEU A 9 -12.46 -37.86 -4.30
CA LEU A 9 -12.26 -38.10 -2.86
C LEU A 9 -10.81 -37.87 -2.45
N ASP A 10 -9.86 -37.93 -3.39
CA ASP A 10 -8.45 -37.60 -3.15
C ASP A 10 -8.16 -36.09 -3.13
N LEU A 11 -9.17 -35.24 -3.32
CA LEU A 11 -9.01 -33.81 -3.23
C LEU A 11 -8.82 -33.35 -1.77
N PRO A 12 -8.03 -32.28 -1.52
CA PRO A 12 -7.83 -31.77 -0.17
C PRO A 12 -9.14 -31.25 0.45
N ALA A 13 -9.33 -31.49 1.75
CA ALA A 13 -10.53 -31.16 2.52
C ALA A 13 -10.69 -29.66 2.83
N LYS A 14 -10.78 -28.83 1.78
CA LYS A 14 -11.02 -27.38 1.90
C LYS A 14 -12.43 -27.08 2.40
N ARG A 15 -12.60 -25.98 3.15
CA ARG A 15 -13.89 -25.49 3.69
C ARG A 15 -15.05 -25.52 2.70
N GLY A 16 -14.83 -25.02 1.48
CA GLY A 16 -15.87 -24.97 0.45
C GLY A 16 -16.32 -26.35 -0.02
N ARG A 17 -15.42 -27.34 0.00
CA ARG A 17 -15.73 -28.74 -0.34
C ARG A 17 -16.51 -29.41 0.79
N LEU A 18 -16.13 -29.18 2.04
CA LEU A 18 -16.88 -29.65 3.22
C LEU A 18 -18.31 -29.09 3.26
N HIS A 19 -18.50 -27.80 2.97
CA HIS A 19 -19.83 -27.20 2.84
C HIS A 19 -20.65 -27.85 1.72
N ALA A 20 -20.01 -28.17 0.61
CA ALA A 20 -20.70 -28.81 -0.50
C ALA A 20 -21.11 -30.26 -0.18
N LEU A 21 -20.27 -31.02 0.54
CA LEU A 21 -20.64 -32.35 1.05
C LEU A 21 -21.80 -32.28 2.04
N ALA A 22 -21.83 -31.28 2.93
CA ALA A 22 -22.93 -31.08 3.85
C ALA A 22 -24.24 -30.73 3.13
N ALA A 23 -24.19 -29.87 2.11
CA ALA A 23 -25.35 -29.52 1.30
C ALA A 23 -25.86 -30.68 0.44
N ALA A 24 -24.98 -31.59 0.05
CA ALA A 24 -25.34 -32.85 -0.61
C ALA A 24 -25.93 -33.89 0.35
N GLY A 25 -26.02 -33.58 1.65
CA GLY A 25 -26.52 -34.49 2.69
C GLY A 25 -25.54 -35.61 3.08
N ILE A 26 -24.27 -35.53 2.64
CA ILE A 26 -23.22 -36.51 2.96
C ILE A 26 -22.70 -36.29 4.38
N LEU A 27 -22.58 -35.03 4.82
CA LEU A 27 -22.18 -34.67 6.18
C LEU A 27 -23.34 -34.03 6.93
N GLY A 28 -23.74 -34.62 8.06
CA GLY A 28 -24.68 -34.02 9.00
C GLY A 28 -24.07 -32.80 9.73
N PRO A 29 -24.88 -31.97 10.42
CA PRO A 29 -24.40 -30.79 11.13
C PRO A 29 -23.28 -31.07 12.14
N ALA A 30 -23.39 -32.16 12.92
CA ALA A 30 -22.39 -32.54 13.91
C ALA A 30 -21.10 -33.08 13.27
N GLU A 31 -21.20 -33.76 12.12
CA GLU A 31 -20.05 -34.26 11.36
C GLU A 31 -19.32 -33.11 10.67
N LEU A 32 -20.04 -32.13 10.13
CA LEU A 32 -19.47 -30.93 9.55
C LEU A 32 -18.68 -30.11 10.58
N GLU A 33 -19.22 -29.92 11.79
CA GLU A 33 -18.52 -29.19 12.86
C GLU A 33 -17.24 -29.92 13.28
N ARG A 34 -17.29 -31.25 13.39
CA ARG A 34 -16.11 -32.09 13.66
C ARG A 34 -15.08 -31.98 12.53
N ALA A 35 -15.51 -32.08 11.27
CA ALA A 35 -14.64 -31.97 10.10
C ALA A 35 -13.93 -30.60 10.01
N LEU A 36 -14.66 -29.50 10.26
CA LEU A 36 -14.09 -28.15 10.25
C LEU A 36 -13.10 -27.91 11.39
N THR A 37 -13.31 -28.55 12.54
CA THR A 37 -12.40 -28.47 13.68
C THR A 37 -11.15 -29.31 13.42
N ALA A 38 -11.32 -30.54 12.94
CA ALA A 38 -10.25 -31.49 12.67
C ALA A 38 -9.31 -31.00 11.55
N THR A 39 -9.83 -30.32 10.52
CA THR A 39 -9.05 -29.70 9.42
C THR A 39 -8.44 -28.33 9.77
N GLY A 40 -8.54 -27.89 11.03
CA GLY A 40 -7.98 -26.60 11.48
C GLY A 40 -8.66 -25.37 10.87
N HIS A 41 -9.86 -25.51 10.31
CA HIS A 41 -10.64 -24.42 9.71
C HIS A 41 -11.37 -23.56 10.76
N ARG A 42 -11.37 -24.01 12.02
CA ARG A 42 -11.79 -23.26 13.21
C ARG A 42 -10.57 -22.82 14.04
N PRO A 43 -10.54 -21.58 14.56
CA PRO A 43 -9.51 -21.17 15.50
C PRO A 43 -9.74 -21.82 16.87
N THR A 44 -8.65 -22.22 17.51
CA THR A 44 -8.61 -22.64 18.92
C THR A 44 -8.29 -21.46 19.83
N ALA A 45 -8.62 -21.54 21.12
CA ALA A 45 -8.24 -20.51 22.11
C ALA A 45 -6.73 -20.17 22.11
N LYS A 46 -5.84 -21.17 21.97
CA LYS A 46 -4.38 -20.95 21.84
C LYS A 46 -4.02 -20.20 20.55
N SER A 47 -4.73 -20.45 19.46
CA SER A 47 -4.51 -19.74 18.20
C SER A 47 -5.03 -18.28 18.24
N TRP A 48 -6.08 -18.02 19.00
CA TRP A 48 -6.59 -16.67 19.26
C TRP A 48 -5.61 -15.83 20.06
N SER A 49 -5.06 -16.34 21.18
CA SER A 49 -4.08 -15.59 21.97
C SER A 49 -2.83 -15.26 21.15
N ALA A 50 -2.30 -16.24 20.40
CA ALA A 50 -1.15 -16.02 19.52
C ALA A 50 -1.45 -14.98 18.42
N TYR A 51 -2.64 -15.03 17.83
CA TYR A 51 -3.04 -14.09 16.78
C TYR A 51 -3.28 -12.68 17.31
N LEU A 52 -4.01 -12.52 18.41
CA LEU A 52 -4.26 -11.23 19.04
C LEU A 52 -2.94 -10.60 19.49
N TYR A 53 -2.05 -11.40 20.09
CA TYR A 53 -0.70 -10.96 20.44
C TYR A 53 0.07 -10.44 19.21
N TRP A 54 0.12 -11.22 18.13
CA TRP A 54 0.86 -10.85 16.92
C TRP A 54 0.27 -9.62 16.24
N GLN A 55 -1.05 -9.57 16.05
CA GLN A 55 -1.72 -8.45 15.39
C GLN A 55 -1.64 -7.16 16.20
N ALA A 56 -1.92 -7.22 17.50
CA ALA A 56 -1.87 -6.05 18.36
C ALA A 56 -0.44 -5.51 18.47
N LEU A 57 0.58 -6.39 18.43
CA LEU A 57 1.98 -5.98 18.40
C LEU A 57 2.36 -5.26 17.10
N ILE A 58 2.07 -5.85 15.94
CA ILE A 58 2.45 -5.27 14.63
C ILE A 58 1.68 -3.97 14.37
N ILE A 59 0.36 -3.98 14.58
CA ILE A 59 -0.47 -2.78 14.37
C ILE A 59 -0.12 -1.72 15.39
N GLY A 60 0.13 -2.10 16.65
CA GLY A 60 0.60 -1.17 17.67
C GLY A 60 1.88 -0.44 17.25
N VAL A 61 2.87 -1.16 16.71
CA VAL A 61 4.11 -0.56 16.17
C VAL A 61 3.82 0.34 14.97
N VAL A 62 3.03 -0.11 14.00
CA VAL A 62 2.67 0.69 12.81
C VAL A 62 1.96 1.99 13.20
N LEU A 63 1.01 1.94 14.14
CA LEU A 63 0.29 3.13 14.61
C LEU A 63 1.20 4.06 15.42
N LEU A 64 2.11 3.54 16.25
CA LEU A 64 3.08 4.41 16.93
C LEU A 64 3.98 5.16 15.94
N VAL A 65 4.44 4.49 14.88
CA VAL A 65 5.25 5.13 13.82
C VAL A 65 4.43 6.15 13.06
N ALA A 66 3.23 5.79 12.58
CA ALA A 66 2.34 6.70 11.86
C ALA A 66 1.96 7.94 12.70
N GLY A 67 1.62 7.72 13.98
CA GLY A 67 1.33 8.79 14.92
C GLY A 67 2.55 9.68 15.19
N THR A 68 3.76 9.11 15.26
CA THR A 68 5.00 9.90 15.37
C THR A 68 5.24 10.75 14.12
N ILE A 69 4.96 10.21 12.92
CA ILE A 69 5.05 10.98 11.67
C ILE A 69 4.09 12.17 11.71
N PHE A 70 2.84 11.97 12.14
CA PHE A 70 1.87 13.08 12.28
C PHE A 70 2.33 14.11 13.32
N PHE A 71 2.84 13.66 14.46
CA PHE A 71 3.35 14.53 15.52
C PHE A 71 4.51 15.40 15.03
N VAL A 72 5.45 14.82 14.27
CA VAL A 72 6.59 15.53 13.67
C VAL A 72 6.12 16.48 12.56
N ALA A 73 5.20 16.03 11.69
CA ALA A 73 4.69 16.84 10.59
C ALA A 73 3.92 18.10 11.06
N ALA A 74 3.31 18.06 12.25
CA ALA A 74 2.64 19.23 12.84
C ALA A 74 3.61 20.39 13.23
N ASN A 75 4.92 20.09 13.40
CA ASN A 75 6.00 21.09 13.52
C ASN A 75 5.82 22.18 14.61
N TRP A 76 5.43 21.78 15.83
CA TRP A 76 5.21 22.64 17.02
C TRP A 76 6.32 23.67 17.26
N SER A 77 6.01 24.96 17.14
CA SER A 77 6.95 26.06 17.40
C SER A 77 7.23 26.24 18.90
N ALA A 78 6.29 25.85 19.77
CA ALA A 78 6.45 25.93 21.23
C ALA A 78 7.52 24.98 21.79
N LEU A 79 7.90 23.93 21.06
CA LEU A 79 8.93 22.97 21.47
C LEU A 79 10.28 23.31 20.81
N PRO A 80 11.33 23.61 21.59
CA PRO A 80 12.67 23.85 21.05
C PRO A 80 13.14 22.69 20.17
N GLY A 81 13.91 23.00 19.12
CA GLY A 81 14.35 22.00 18.15
C GLY A 81 15.10 20.82 18.76
N HIS A 82 16.03 21.09 19.70
CA HIS A 82 16.76 20.07 20.44
C HIS A 82 15.83 19.18 21.28
N THR A 83 14.77 19.74 21.86
CA THR A 83 13.77 18.99 22.63
C THR A 83 12.99 18.05 21.72
N ARG A 84 12.58 18.51 20.54
CA ARG A 84 11.90 17.64 19.55
C ARG A 84 12.79 16.49 19.10
N MET A 85 14.06 16.77 18.79
CA MET A 85 15.04 15.74 18.45
C MET A 85 15.27 14.76 19.62
N ALA A 86 15.38 15.26 20.85
CA ALA A 86 15.57 14.44 22.05
C ALA A 86 14.36 13.53 22.35
N ILE A 87 13.13 14.00 22.11
CA ILE A 87 11.91 13.20 22.29
C ILE A 87 11.89 12.04 21.30
N VAL A 88 12.05 12.31 20.00
CA VAL A 88 11.99 11.27 18.96
C VAL A 88 13.20 10.35 19.03
N GLY A 89 14.40 10.91 19.19
CA GLY A 89 15.65 10.17 19.36
C GLY A 89 15.66 9.33 20.64
N GLY A 90 15.18 9.87 21.75
CA GLY A 90 15.03 9.14 23.01
C GLY A 90 14.07 7.96 22.87
N ALA A 91 12.91 8.16 22.24
CA ALA A 91 11.96 7.08 21.95
C ALA A 91 12.58 5.98 21.07
N MET A 92 13.34 6.37 20.03
CA MET A 92 14.07 5.46 19.16
C MET A 92 15.11 4.62 19.93
N LEU A 93 15.93 5.26 20.76
CA LEU A 93 16.97 4.59 21.56
C LEU A 93 16.34 3.66 22.60
N LEU A 94 15.29 4.09 23.30
CA LEU A 94 14.55 3.27 24.25
C LEU A 94 13.91 2.05 23.59
N ALA A 95 13.34 2.20 22.39
CA ALA A 95 12.83 1.07 21.62
C ALA A 95 13.96 0.11 21.23
N THR A 96 15.10 0.63 20.78
CA THR A 96 16.25 -0.20 20.37
C THR A 96 16.82 -0.99 21.55
N LEU A 97 17.02 -0.36 22.70
CA LEU A 97 17.48 -1.02 23.93
C LEU A 97 16.43 -1.99 24.48
N GLY A 98 15.15 -1.61 24.48
CA GLY A 98 14.04 -2.47 24.87
C GLY A 98 13.93 -3.72 23.98
N GLY A 99 14.15 -3.58 22.68
CA GLY A 99 14.26 -4.68 21.73
C GLY A 99 15.44 -5.61 22.05
N GLY A 100 16.61 -5.04 22.34
CA GLY A 100 17.79 -5.77 22.82
C GLY A 100 17.54 -6.55 24.10
N TYR A 101 16.83 -5.95 25.07
CA TYR A 101 16.44 -6.59 26.33
C TYR A 101 15.47 -7.76 26.16
N LEU A 102 14.46 -7.56 25.30
CA LEU A 102 13.45 -8.58 25.01
C LEU A 102 14.01 -9.74 24.17
N GLY A 103 15.19 -9.56 23.54
CA GLY A 103 15.93 -10.58 22.80
C GLY A 103 15.19 -11.09 21.55
N ASP A 104 15.41 -12.36 21.20
CA ASP A 104 14.84 -13.02 20.01
C ASP A 104 13.31 -13.20 20.01
N THR A 105 12.62 -12.75 21.06
CA THR A 105 11.15 -12.84 21.15
C THR A 105 10.48 -12.00 20.07
N LEU A 106 9.26 -12.36 19.66
CA LEU A 106 8.50 -11.57 18.68
C LEU A 106 8.36 -10.10 19.11
N ALA A 107 8.08 -9.85 20.40
CA ALA A 107 8.07 -8.49 20.96
C ALA A 107 9.44 -7.81 20.80
N GLY A 108 10.55 -8.48 21.13
CA GLY A 108 11.88 -7.91 20.93
C GLY A 108 12.18 -7.55 19.48
N ARG A 109 11.79 -8.39 18.52
CA ARG A 109 11.92 -8.10 17.08
C ARG A 109 11.07 -6.90 16.65
N ALA A 110 9.83 -6.83 17.11
CA ALA A 110 8.91 -5.74 16.77
C ALA A 110 9.31 -4.39 17.40
N VAL A 111 9.78 -4.39 18.65
CA VAL A 111 10.26 -3.18 19.33
C VAL A 111 11.61 -2.72 18.74
N THR A 112 12.46 -3.66 18.32
CA THR A 112 13.67 -3.33 17.54
C THR A 112 13.31 -2.69 16.20
N LEU A 113 12.32 -3.23 15.48
CA LEU A 113 11.79 -2.63 14.25
C LEU A 113 11.25 -1.21 14.51
N LEU A 114 10.51 -0.98 15.60
CA LEU A 114 10.05 0.35 15.99
C LEU A 114 11.22 1.34 16.09
N GLY A 115 12.34 0.94 16.71
CA GLY A 115 13.57 1.73 16.73
C GLY A 115 14.04 2.10 15.31
N GLY A 116 14.19 1.13 14.42
CA GLY A 116 14.63 1.40 13.04
C GLY A 116 13.65 2.28 12.23
N LEU A 117 12.36 2.21 12.52
CA LEU A 117 11.34 3.04 11.86
C LEU A 117 11.30 4.47 12.41
N LEU A 118 11.60 4.68 13.70
CA LEU A 118 11.66 6.01 14.31
C LEU A 118 12.87 6.83 13.86
N PHE A 119 13.87 6.19 13.23
CA PHE A 119 15.00 6.90 12.62
C PHE A 119 14.57 7.84 11.48
N GLY A 120 13.57 7.45 10.66
CA GLY A 120 13.04 8.32 9.60
C GLY A 120 12.41 9.61 10.14
N PRO A 121 11.44 9.55 11.08
CA PRO A 121 10.92 10.72 11.78
C PRO A 121 12.00 11.56 12.48
N LEU A 122 13.05 10.93 13.02
CA LEU A 122 14.18 11.66 13.62
C LEU A 122 14.93 12.49 12.57
N LEU A 123 15.22 11.93 11.39
CA LEU A 123 15.81 12.68 10.27
C LEU A 123 14.89 13.79 9.77
N ALA A 124 13.57 13.58 9.76
CA ALA A 124 12.60 14.61 9.41
C ALA A 124 12.61 15.78 10.42
N VAL A 125 12.67 15.51 11.73
CA VAL A 125 12.84 16.57 12.74
C VAL A 125 14.16 17.30 12.54
N TYR A 126 15.25 16.58 12.29
CA TYR A 126 16.54 17.20 11.99
C TYR A 126 16.44 18.19 10.81
N GLY A 127 15.80 17.77 9.72
CA GLY A 127 15.56 18.63 8.55
C GLY A 127 14.69 19.85 8.87
N GLN A 128 13.66 19.70 9.71
CA GLN A 128 12.81 20.81 10.18
C GLN A 128 13.53 21.81 11.09
N VAL A 129 14.43 21.33 11.97
CA VAL A 129 15.14 22.16 12.94
C VAL A 129 16.14 23.06 12.24
N TYR A 130 16.91 22.51 11.30
CA TYR A 130 17.95 23.23 10.58
C TYR A 130 17.53 23.72 9.19
N GLN A 131 16.25 23.57 8.83
CA GLN A 131 15.68 23.95 7.52
C GLN A 131 16.58 23.50 6.37
N THR A 132 17.11 22.29 6.47
CA THR A 132 18.04 21.80 5.46
C THR A 132 17.25 21.61 4.17
N GLY A 133 17.58 22.36 3.13
CA GLY A 133 17.14 22.07 1.75
C GLY A 133 17.73 20.77 1.19
N ALA A 134 18.17 19.86 2.07
CA ALA A 134 18.76 18.58 1.73
C ALA A 134 17.76 17.76 0.92
N ASP A 135 18.25 17.18 -0.16
CA ASP A 135 17.46 16.41 -1.07
C ASP A 135 16.83 15.20 -0.36
N ALA A 136 15.54 14.93 -0.65
CA ALA A 136 14.81 13.84 -0.01
C ALA A 136 15.51 12.48 -0.15
N TRP A 137 16.30 12.28 -1.21
CA TRP A 137 17.04 11.03 -1.42
C TRP A 137 18.10 10.77 -0.36
N GLU A 138 18.76 11.79 0.19
CA GLU A 138 19.80 11.63 1.22
C GLU A 138 19.20 11.05 2.50
N LEU A 139 18.01 11.52 2.88
CA LEU A 139 17.24 11.01 4.02
C LEU A 139 16.90 9.53 3.83
N PHE A 140 16.34 9.15 2.68
CA PHE A 140 15.98 7.75 2.41
C PHE A 140 17.20 6.84 2.25
N ALA A 141 18.33 7.35 1.76
CA ALA A 141 19.58 6.62 1.69
C ALA A 141 20.13 6.31 3.09
N ALA A 142 20.23 7.32 3.96
CA ALA A 142 20.63 7.14 5.36
C ALA A 142 19.68 6.18 6.09
N TRP A 143 18.37 6.31 5.85
CA TRP A 143 17.37 5.42 6.44
C TRP A 143 17.50 3.98 5.93
N THR A 144 17.83 3.76 4.66
CA THR A 144 18.09 2.45 4.08
C THR A 144 19.24 1.75 4.78
N VAL A 145 20.38 2.43 4.93
CA VAL A 145 21.57 1.89 5.63
C VAL A 145 21.22 1.52 7.06
N MET A 146 20.47 2.39 7.74
CA MET A 146 20.03 2.14 9.10
C MET A 146 19.07 0.94 9.18
N LEU A 147 18.09 0.84 8.28
CA LEU A 147 17.16 -0.30 8.23
C LEU A 147 17.88 -1.62 7.92
N ILE A 148 18.96 -1.64 7.13
CA ILE A 148 19.78 -2.84 6.94
C ILE A 148 20.45 -3.25 8.26
N ALA A 149 21.04 -2.29 9.00
CA ALA A 149 21.64 -2.56 10.31
C ALA A 149 20.59 -3.06 11.33
N TYR A 150 19.41 -2.42 11.38
CA TYR A 150 18.28 -2.87 12.18
C TYR A 150 17.72 -4.21 11.70
N GLY A 151 17.78 -4.55 10.41
CA GLY A 151 17.32 -5.82 9.85
C GLY A 151 18.19 -6.99 10.29
N ALA A 152 19.51 -6.76 10.36
CA ALA A 152 20.46 -7.71 10.93
C ALA A 152 20.19 -7.96 12.42
N LEU A 153 19.86 -6.91 13.18
CA LEU A 153 19.53 -7.02 14.60
C LEU A 153 18.13 -7.62 14.83
N SER A 154 17.10 -7.13 14.14
CA SER A 154 15.69 -7.49 14.38
C SER A 154 15.40 -8.92 13.93
N ARG A 155 16.09 -9.43 12.89
CA ARG A 155 15.74 -10.68 12.19
C ARG A 155 14.26 -10.73 11.81
N PHE A 156 13.67 -9.57 11.54
CA PHE A 156 12.30 -9.43 11.10
C PHE A 156 12.30 -9.19 9.59
N VAL A 157 11.66 -10.09 8.83
CA VAL A 157 11.63 -10.02 7.37
C VAL A 157 11.09 -8.68 6.85
N GLY A 158 10.14 -8.07 7.57
CA GLY A 158 9.59 -6.77 7.21
C GLY A 158 10.62 -5.64 7.21
N THR A 159 11.67 -5.70 8.03
CA THR A 159 12.73 -4.68 8.02
C THR A 159 13.51 -4.70 6.70
N TRP A 160 13.78 -5.88 6.16
CA TRP A 160 14.48 -6.04 4.87
C TRP A 160 13.62 -5.55 3.70
N VAL A 161 12.31 -5.85 3.72
CA VAL A 161 11.37 -5.33 2.71
C VAL A 161 11.31 -3.80 2.77
N LEU A 162 11.27 -3.21 3.97
CA LEU A 162 11.26 -1.75 4.14
C LEU A 162 12.59 -1.11 3.70
N ALA A 163 13.73 -1.76 3.96
CA ALA A 163 15.03 -1.33 3.47
C ALA A 163 15.07 -1.33 1.93
N LEU A 164 14.53 -2.38 1.28
CA LEU A 164 14.43 -2.46 -0.18
C LEU A 164 13.56 -1.34 -0.77
N VAL A 165 12.41 -1.04 -0.13
CA VAL A 165 11.55 0.08 -0.54
C VAL A 165 12.28 1.41 -0.39
N CYS A 166 12.93 1.64 0.76
CA CYS A 166 13.70 2.87 0.99
C CYS A 166 14.86 3.01 -0.01
N LEU A 167 15.53 1.90 -0.37
CA LEU A 167 16.59 1.87 -1.37
C LEU A 167 16.09 2.35 -2.73
N HIS A 168 14.92 1.86 -3.16
CA HIS A 168 14.33 2.27 -4.43
C HIS A 168 13.92 3.74 -4.40
N VAL A 169 13.26 4.20 -3.33
CA VAL A 169 12.89 5.61 -3.16
C VAL A 169 14.13 6.51 -3.18
N ALA A 170 15.21 6.11 -2.49
CA ALA A 170 16.48 6.83 -2.50
C ALA A 170 17.12 6.85 -3.90
N ALA A 171 17.14 5.73 -4.61
CA ALA A 171 17.70 5.64 -5.95
C ALA A 171 16.92 6.50 -6.96
N PHE A 172 15.59 6.45 -6.95
CA PHE A 172 14.76 7.31 -7.80
C PHE A 172 14.95 8.78 -7.45
N GLY A 173 14.96 9.11 -6.16
CA GLY A 173 15.23 10.46 -5.68
C GLY A 173 16.60 10.96 -6.14
N TRP A 174 17.64 10.14 -6.07
CA TRP A 174 18.99 10.50 -6.51
C TRP A 174 19.09 10.69 -8.04
N ILE A 175 18.50 9.78 -8.83
CA ILE A 175 18.43 9.93 -10.29
C ILE A 175 17.72 11.23 -10.67
N HIS A 176 16.58 11.51 -10.02
CA HIS A 176 15.81 12.70 -10.31
C HIS A 176 16.51 13.98 -9.80
N GLN A 177 16.87 14.05 -8.52
CA GLN A 177 17.32 15.28 -7.86
C GLN A 177 18.79 15.61 -8.15
N GLU A 178 19.69 14.62 -8.17
CA GLU A 178 21.13 14.84 -8.34
C GLU A 178 21.58 14.70 -9.79
N LEU A 179 21.12 13.66 -10.51
CA LEU A 179 21.48 13.52 -11.92
C LEU A 179 20.67 14.47 -12.81
N GLY A 180 19.48 14.87 -12.35
CA GLY A 180 18.54 15.67 -13.12
C GLY A 180 18.10 14.96 -14.39
N ALA A 181 17.87 13.66 -14.25
CA ALA A 181 17.51 12.78 -15.35
C ALA A 181 16.28 11.97 -14.97
N ASN A 182 15.52 11.57 -15.99
CA ASN A 182 14.53 10.53 -15.82
C ASN A 182 15.20 9.15 -15.89
N ILE A 183 14.52 8.16 -15.31
CA ILE A 183 15.03 6.78 -15.29
C ILE A 183 15.24 6.20 -16.69
N TYR A 184 14.65 6.74 -17.75
CA TYR A 184 14.76 6.24 -19.12
C TYR A 184 15.70 7.09 -20.02
N GLU A 185 16.34 8.12 -19.47
CA GLU A 185 17.40 8.91 -20.14
C GLU A 185 18.77 8.29 -19.87
N GLY A 186 19.77 8.40 -20.75
CA GLY A 186 21.03 7.64 -20.61
C GLY A 186 21.75 7.74 -19.26
N THR A 187 21.76 8.93 -18.65
CA THR A 187 22.34 9.16 -17.32
C THR A 187 21.52 8.54 -16.18
N GLY A 188 20.20 8.44 -16.30
CA GLY A 188 19.32 7.78 -15.32
C GLY A 188 19.08 6.29 -15.59
N ALA A 189 19.19 5.86 -16.86
CA ALA A 189 18.86 4.52 -17.31
C ALA A 189 19.91 3.49 -16.93
N LEU A 190 21.19 3.86 -16.91
CA LEU A 190 22.25 2.99 -16.41
C LEU A 190 22.10 2.70 -14.90
N PRO A 191 21.91 3.71 -14.02
CA PRO A 191 21.56 3.47 -12.62
C PRO A 191 20.29 2.64 -12.41
N ALA A 192 19.22 2.90 -13.16
CA ALA A 192 17.98 2.13 -13.04
C ALA A 192 18.18 0.65 -13.44
N ALA A 193 18.98 0.39 -14.48
CA ALA A 193 19.35 -0.96 -14.86
C ALA A 193 20.26 -1.64 -13.82
N ALA A 194 21.19 -0.89 -13.22
CA ALA A 194 22.02 -1.39 -12.12
C ALA A 194 21.17 -1.79 -10.90
N LEU A 195 20.11 -1.03 -10.61
CA LEU A 195 19.15 -1.36 -9.54
C LEU A 195 18.41 -2.67 -9.83
N ALA A 196 17.96 -2.90 -11.08
CA ALA A 196 17.33 -4.17 -11.45
C ALA A 196 18.31 -5.37 -11.41
N LEU A 197 19.59 -5.16 -11.74
CA LEU A 197 20.63 -6.16 -11.57
C LEU A 197 20.89 -6.46 -10.09
N LEU A 198 20.88 -5.43 -9.23
CA LEU A 198 20.96 -5.59 -7.79
C LEU A 198 19.77 -6.41 -7.25
N ASP A 199 18.55 -6.17 -7.73
CA ASP A 199 17.39 -6.98 -7.38
C ASP A 199 17.56 -8.45 -7.79
N ALA A 200 18.09 -8.70 -8.99
CA ALA A 200 18.41 -10.06 -9.45
C ALA A 200 19.43 -10.75 -8.54
N VAL A 201 20.45 -10.00 -8.09
CA VAL A 201 21.43 -10.48 -7.10
C VAL A 201 20.75 -10.76 -5.77
N ILE A 202 19.87 -9.89 -5.27
CA ILE A 202 19.12 -10.10 -4.02
C ILE A 202 18.26 -11.36 -4.11
N VAL A 203 17.58 -11.60 -5.23
CA VAL A 203 16.80 -12.82 -5.47
C VAL A 203 17.70 -14.06 -5.42
N ALA A 204 18.86 -14.02 -6.10
CA ALA A 204 19.81 -15.13 -6.11
C ALA A 204 20.47 -15.37 -4.74
N LEU A 205 20.76 -14.32 -3.98
CA LEU A 205 21.37 -14.39 -2.65
C LEU A 205 20.37 -14.77 -1.56
N ALA A 206 19.09 -14.45 -1.73
CA ALA A 206 18.04 -14.89 -0.80
C ALA A 206 18.05 -16.42 -0.65
N GLU A 207 18.39 -17.18 -1.70
CA GLU A 207 18.57 -18.64 -1.63
C GLU A 207 19.66 -19.08 -0.66
N ARG A 208 20.73 -18.30 -0.52
CA ARG A 208 21.93 -18.67 0.26
C ARG A 208 21.87 -18.21 1.72
N PHE A 209 21.28 -17.04 1.98
CA PHE A 209 21.38 -16.38 3.28
C PHE A 209 20.10 -16.45 4.12
N THR A 210 18.99 -16.90 3.56
CA THR A 210 17.70 -16.98 4.27
C THR A 210 17.04 -18.33 4.08
N SER A 211 16.39 -18.85 5.13
CA SER A 211 15.72 -20.15 5.11
C SER A 211 14.20 -20.00 5.27
N GLY A 212 13.46 -20.95 4.71
CA GLY A 212 12.00 -21.03 4.86
C GLY A 212 11.23 -19.88 4.22
N ARG A 213 10.26 -19.31 4.95
CA ARG A 213 9.28 -18.34 4.44
C ARG A 213 9.84 -16.92 4.26
N ASP A 214 10.84 -16.54 5.05
CA ASP A 214 11.45 -15.21 4.96
C ASP A 214 12.18 -15.01 3.63
N ARG A 215 12.81 -16.09 3.14
CA ARG A 215 13.40 -16.18 1.79
C ARG A 215 12.41 -15.82 0.69
N GLU A 216 11.23 -16.42 0.71
CA GLU A 216 10.22 -16.20 -0.33
C GLU A 216 9.74 -14.75 -0.35
N VAL A 217 9.59 -14.13 0.83
CA VAL A 217 9.10 -12.76 0.93
C VAL A 217 10.13 -11.76 0.40
N ILE A 218 11.40 -11.89 0.79
CA ILE A 218 12.46 -10.99 0.33
C ILE A 218 12.69 -11.14 -1.18
N ALA A 219 12.80 -12.38 -1.67
CA ALA A 219 12.99 -12.64 -3.09
C ALA A 219 11.82 -12.10 -3.94
N ARG A 220 10.57 -12.34 -3.51
CA ARG A 220 9.40 -11.80 -4.22
C ARG A 220 9.39 -10.28 -4.19
N ALA A 221 9.72 -9.65 -3.06
CA ALA A 221 9.77 -8.19 -2.95
C ALA A 221 10.80 -7.58 -3.92
N ALA A 222 12.02 -8.12 -3.99
CA ALA A 222 13.05 -7.71 -4.94
C ALA A 222 12.61 -7.92 -6.39
N ALA A 223 12.01 -9.06 -6.70
CA ALA A 223 11.52 -9.34 -8.03
C ALA A 223 10.37 -8.42 -8.48
N PHE A 224 9.45 -8.06 -7.57
CA PHE A 224 8.42 -7.06 -7.84
C PHE A 224 9.00 -5.67 -8.03
N ALA A 225 10.01 -5.28 -7.26
CA ALA A 225 10.68 -3.99 -7.39
C ALA A 225 11.38 -3.87 -8.75
N GLY A 226 12.13 -4.91 -9.16
CA GLY A 226 12.74 -4.98 -10.49
C GLY A 226 11.72 -4.94 -11.62
N LEU A 227 10.60 -5.69 -11.50
CA LEU A 227 9.52 -5.67 -12.50
C LEU A 227 8.85 -4.30 -12.62
N ALA A 228 8.71 -3.55 -11.52
CA ALA A 228 8.09 -2.23 -11.52
C ALA A 228 8.91 -1.21 -12.33
N LEU A 229 10.24 -1.37 -12.40
CA LEU A 229 11.12 -0.52 -13.21
C LEU A 229 10.84 -0.64 -14.72
N LEU A 230 10.40 -1.81 -15.21
CA LEU A 230 10.20 -2.04 -16.64
C LEU A 230 9.01 -1.28 -17.21
N VAL A 231 7.95 -1.08 -16.43
CA VAL A 231 6.71 -0.47 -16.90
C VAL A 231 6.92 0.93 -17.49
N PRO A 232 7.49 1.91 -16.75
CA PRO A 232 7.72 3.25 -17.30
C PRO A 232 8.68 3.25 -18.50
N PHE A 233 9.75 2.45 -18.45
CA PHE A 233 10.68 2.28 -19.58
C PHE A 233 9.99 1.77 -20.84
N GLY A 234 9.18 0.73 -20.71
CA GLY A 234 8.45 0.13 -21.81
C GLY A 234 7.44 1.10 -22.40
N VAL A 235 6.67 1.81 -21.57
CA VAL A 235 5.69 2.81 -22.01
C VAL A 235 6.37 3.95 -22.79
N VAL A 236 7.46 4.52 -22.28
CA VAL A 236 8.19 5.59 -22.98
C VAL A 236 8.76 5.09 -24.30
N THR A 237 9.41 3.91 -24.30
CA THR A 237 9.94 3.29 -25.54
C THR A 237 8.85 3.06 -26.58
N ILE A 238 7.63 2.76 -26.12
CA ILE A 238 6.49 2.54 -27.00
C ILE A 238 5.96 3.84 -27.56
N PHE A 239 5.79 4.93 -26.80
CA PHE A 239 5.13 6.16 -27.29
C PHE A 239 6.08 7.21 -27.86
N GLU A 240 7.31 7.22 -27.38
CA GLU A 240 8.32 8.21 -27.64
C GLU A 240 9.61 7.54 -28.11
N ARG A 241 10.49 8.31 -28.77
CA ARG A 241 11.84 7.82 -29.03
C ARG A 241 12.60 7.90 -27.70
N LEU A 242 13.24 6.80 -27.30
CA LEU A 242 14.09 6.83 -26.11
C LEU A 242 15.11 7.98 -26.24
N PRO A 243 15.26 8.80 -25.19
CA PRO A 243 16.30 9.82 -25.14
C PRO A 243 17.69 9.23 -25.35
N GLU A 244 18.65 10.07 -25.73
CA GLU A 244 20.02 9.63 -25.99
C GLU A 244 20.59 8.86 -24.78
N GLY A 245 21.22 7.72 -25.08
CA GLY A 245 21.78 6.81 -24.07
C GLY A 245 20.77 5.92 -23.32
N GLY A 246 19.45 6.07 -23.52
CA GLY A 246 18.44 5.24 -22.85
C GLY A 246 18.43 3.76 -23.29
N ALA A 247 18.79 3.48 -24.55
CA ALA A 247 18.74 2.12 -25.12
C ALA A 247 19.70 1.11 -24.43
N PRO A 248 20.98 1.44 -24.15
CA PRO A 248 21.84 0.60 -23.31
C PRO A 248 21.23 0.25 -21.95
N GLY A 249 20.60 1.22 -21.28
CA GLY A 249 19.93 1.00 -20.00
C GLY A 249 18.75 0.03 -20.13
N LEU A 250 17.94 0.17 -21.18
CA LEU A 250 16.84 -0.78 -21.46
C LEU A 250 17.36 -2.21 -21.70
N VAL A 251 18.44 -2.39 -22.46
CA VAL A 251 19.03 -3.72 -22.71
C VAL A 251 19.49 -4.37 -21.41
N LEU A 252 20.17 -3.63 -20.54
CA LEU A 252 20.63 -4.12 -19.23
C LEU A 252 19.46 -4.42 -18.28
N LEU A 253 18.43 -3.58 -18.28
CA LEU A 253 17.19 -3.80 -17.52
C LEU A 253 16.51 -5.11 -17.95
N LEU A 254 16.36 -5.34 -19.25
CA LEU A 254 15.80 -6.58 -19.80
C LEU A 254 16.67 -7.79 -19.43
N ALA A 255 18.00 -7.65 -19.41
CA ALA A 255 18.91 -8.72 -18.99
C ALA A 255 18.72 -9.08 -17.51
N GLY A 256 18.62 -8.09 -16.62
CA GLY A 256 18.35 -8.32 -15.18
C GLY A 256 17.01 -9.02 -14.95
N LEU A 257 15.97 -8.61 -15.67
CA LEU A 257 14.65 -9.23 -15.60
C LEU A 257 14.62 -10.64 -16.18
N ALA A 258 15.35 -10.88 -17.28
CA ALA A 258 15.53 -12.21 -17.83
C ALA A 258 16.25 -13.14 -16.83
N ALA A 259 17.21 -12.63 -16.07
CA ALA A 259 17.85 -13.39 -14.99
C ALA A 259 16.86 -13.73 -13.87
N ILE A 260 16.06 -12.77 -13.39
CA ILE A 260 15.01 -13.01 -12.38
C ILE A 260 14.01 -14.06 -12.91
N TRP A 261 13.56 -13.93 -14.15
CA TRP A 261 12.65 -14.89 -14.78
C TRP A 261 13.27 -16.29 -14.87
N ALA A 262 14.54 -16.39 -15.26
CA ALA A 262 15.24 -17.67 -15.36
C ALA A 262 15.37 -18.34 -13.98
N ILE A 263 15.64 -17.58 -12.91
CA ILE A 263 15.70 -18.07 -11.53
C ILE A 263 14.33 -18.64 -11.12
N TYR A 264 13.24 -17.89 -11.31
CA TYR A 264 11.89 -18.36 -10.94
C TYR A 264 11.35 -19.48 -11.82
N ARG A 265 11.83 -19.61 -13.05
CA ARG A 265 11.45 -20.71 -13.93
C ARG A 265 12.20 -22.00 -13.60
N ALA A 266 13.50 -21.92 -13.30
CA ALA A 266 14.37 -23.10 -13.22
C ALA A 266 14.82 -23.49 -11.80
N ARG A 267 15.02 -22.52 -10.90
CA ARG A 267 15.59 -22.74 -9.55
C ARG A 267 14.53 -22.69 -8.46
N ILE A 268 13.68 -21.67 -8.50
CA ILE A 268 12.62 -21.44 -7.51
C ILE A 268 11.26 -21.47 -8.23
N PRO A 269 10.75 -22.65 -8.62
CA PRO A 269 9.50 -22.74 -9.38
C PRO A 269 8.34 -22.08 -8.64
N ASP A 270 7.99 -20.86 -9.04
CA ASP A 270 6.91 -20.06 -8.48
C ASP A 270 6.02 -19.51 -9.61
N ILE A 271 4.93 -20.24 -9.86
CA ILE A 271 3.92 -19.85 -10.85
C ILE A 271 3.30 -18.48 -10.56
N GLY A 272 3.27 -18.04 -9.29
CA GLY A 272 2.76 -16.73 -8.91
C GLY A 272 3.64 -15.61 -9.48
N MET A 273 4.96 -15.77 -9.40
CA MET A 273 5.90 -14.83 -10.00
C MET A 273 5.89 -14.89 -11.53
N LEU A 274 5.76 -16.09 -12.11
CA LEU A 274 5.58 -16.21 -13.57
C LEU A 274 4.31 -15.50 -14.05
N ALA A 275 3.23 -15.49 -13.25
CA ALA A 275 2.04 -14.70 -13.54
C ALA A 275 2.27 -13.18 -13.43
N ALA A 276 3.13 -12.72 -12.51
CA ALA A 276 3.52 -11.31 -12.44
C ALA A 276 4.30 -10.88 -13.70
N PHE A 277 5.24 -11.70 -14.19
CA PHE A 277 5.90 -11.49 -15.48
C PHE A 277 4.90 -11.46 -16.64
N ALA A 278 3.98 -12.43 -16.72
CA ALA A 278 2.94 -12.46 -17.74
C ALA A 278 2.07 -11.20 -17.72
N SER A 279 1.83 -10.62 -16.54
CA SER A 279 1.05 -9.38 -16.37
C SER A 279 1.78 -8.19 -16.99
N VAL A 280 3.07 -8.02 -16.72
CA VAL A 280 3.89 -6.94 -17.30
C VAL A 280 4.03 -7.08 -18.81
N VAL A 281 4.25 -8.31 -19.31
CA VAL A 281 4.31 -8.57 -20.77
C VAL A 281 2.97 -8.24 -21.43
N THR A 282 1.85 -8.70 -20.84
CA THR A 282 0.51 -8.41 -21.36
C THR A 282 0.25 -6.91 -21.39
N LEU A 283 0.64 -6.18 -20.34
CA LEU A 283 0.52 -4.72 -20.29
C LEU A 283 1.27 -4.06 -21.45
N LEU A 284 2.58 -4.31 -21.58
CA LEU A 284 3.43 -3.65 -22.57
C LEU A 284 3.06 -3.99 -24.02
N VAL A 285 2.77 -5.26 -24.31
CA VAL A 285 2.32 -5.69 -25.63
C VAL A 285 0.99 -5.02 -25.98
N SER A 286 0.05 -4.96 -25.03
CA SER A 286 -1.24 -4.28 -25.24
C SER A 286 -1.06 -2.77 -25.42
N THR A 287 -0.13 -2.14 -24.70
CA THR A 287 0.23 -0.73 -24.90
C THR A 287 0.81 -0.49 -26.30
N GLY A 288 1.63 -1.40 -26.82
CA GLY A 288 2.14 -1.35 -28.20
C GLY A 288 1.02 -1.41 -29.24
N PHE A 289 0.09 -2.37 -29.09
CA PHE A 289 -1.10 -2.43 -29.93
C PHE A 289 -1.99 -1.18 -29.80
N ALA A 290 -2.14 -0.64 -28.59
CA ALA A 290 -2.88 0.59 -28.36
C ALA A 290 -2.28 1.76 -29.16
N ARG A 291 -0.96 1.93 -29.14
CA ARG A 291 -0.28 2.94 -29.97
C ARG A 291 -0.63 2.75 -31.45
N VAL A 292 -0.46 1.54 -31.99
CA VAL A 292 -0.75 1.28 -33.41
C VAL A 292 -2.20 1.59 -33.74
N LEU A 293 -3.15 1.11 -32.93
CA LEU A 293 -4.57 1.29 -33.16
C LEU A 293 -5.00 2.76 -33.08
N PHE A 294 -4.59 3.49 -32.04
CA PHE A 294 -5.08 4.84 -31.79
C PHE A 294 -4.26 5.93 -32.48
N LYS A 295 -2.93 5.78 -32.56
CA LYS A 295 -2.03 6.79 -33.12
C LYS A 295 -1.76 6.57 -34.60
N ASP A 296 -1.46 5.33 -35.01
CA ASP A 296 -1.02 5.06 -36.38
C ASP A 296 -2.21 4.77 -37.32
N VAL A 297 -3.23 4.06 -36.83
CA VAL A 297 -4.45 3.73 -37.60
C VAL A 297 -5.57 4.76 -37.38
N GLY A 298 -5.61 5.44 -36.23
CA GLY A 298 -6.71 6.34 -35.86
C GLY A 298 -8.03 5.61 -35.59
N ALA A 299 -7.98 4.32 -35.23
CA ALA A 299 -9.15 3.54 -34.90
C ALA A 299 -9.63 3.92 -33.49
N GLU A 300 -10.66 4.76 -33.39
CA GLU A 300 -11.26 5.17 -32.12
C GLU A 300 -12.01 4.00 -31.46
N LEU A 301 -13.32 3.90 -31.66
CA LEU A 301 -14.14 2.89 -31.01
C LEU A 301 -13.73 1.46 -31.36
N PHE A 302 -13.49 1.20 -32.64
CA PHE A 302 -13.05 -0.11 -33.10
C PHE A 302 -11.66 -0.49 -32.55
N GLY A 303 -10.79 0.49 -32.32
CA GLY A 303 -9.49 0.27 -31.69
C GLY A 303 -9.63 -0.18 -30.24
N VAL A 304 -10.52 0.43 -29.45
CA VAL A 304 -10.78 0.02 -28.06
C VAL A 304 -11.26 -1.43 -28.00
N THR A 305 -12.22 -1.81 -28.85
CA THR A 305 -12.75 -3.18 -28.88
C THR A 305 -11.70 -4.19 -29.34
N THR A 306 -10.95 -3.86 -30.40
CA THR A 306 -9.87 -4.70 -30.91
C THR A 306 -8.80 -4.93 -29.85
N LEU A 307 -8.44 -3.88 -29.11
CA LEU A 307 -7.51 -3.97 -27.99
C LEU A 307 -8.06 -4.86 -26.86
N GLY A 308 -9.36 -4.78 -26.56
CA GLY A 308 -10.02 -5.67 -25.61
C GLY A 308 -9.95 -7.15 -26.00
N VAL A 309 -10.14 -7.46 -27.30
CA VAL A 309 -9.98 -8.82 -27.84
C VAL A 309 -8.53 -9.31 -27.72
N ILE A 310 -7.57 -8.44 -28.06
CA ILE A 310 -6.13 -8.73 -27.96
C ILE A 310 -5.72 -9.03 -26.50
N ILE A 311 -6.20 -8.24 -25.54
CA ILE A 311 -5.96 -8.48 -24.11
C ILE A 311 -6.53 -9.84 -23.69
N CYS A 312 -7.78 -10.14 -24.03
CA CYS A 312 -8.42 -11.42 -23.70
C CYS A 312 -7.66 -12.61 -24.29
N ALA A 313 -7.20 -12.51 -25.53
CA ALA A 313 -6.42 -13.56 -26.20
C ALA A 313 -5.07 -13.81 -25.50
N GLN A 314 -4.34 -12.75 -25.15
CA GLN A 314 -3.08 -12.83 -24.40
C GLN A 314 -3.29 -13.49 -23.03
N VAL A 315 -4.28 -13.01 -22.28
CA VAL A 315 -4.60 -13.53 -20.94
C VAL A 315 -4.98 -15.01 -21.00
N TRP A 316 -5.77 -15.42 -21.99
CA TRP A 316 -6.11 -16.83 -22.20
C TRP A 316 -4.87 -17.68 -22.49
N GLY A 317 -4.00 -17.23 -23.40
CA GLY A 317 -2.77 -17.92 -23.78
C GLY A 317 -1.82 -18.10 -22.59
N PHE A 318 -1.51 -17.01 -21.88
CA PHE A 318 -0.64 -17.05 -20.70
C PHE A 318 -1.23 -17.88 -19.56
N THR A 319 -2.53 -17.78 -19.29
CA THR A 319 -3.17 -18.58 -18.24
C THR A 319 -3.06 -20.07 -18.55
N ARG A 320 -3.30 -20.47 -19.81
CA ARG A 320 -3.17 -21.86 -20.22
C ARG A 320 -1.73 -22.34 -20.12
N TRP A 321 -0.77 -21.51 -20.53
CA TRP A 321 0.66 -21.80 -20.39
C TRP A 321 1.07 -21.99 -18.92
N LEU A 322 0.68 -21.07 -18.03
CA LEU A 322 0.96 -21.14 -16.59
C LEU A 322 0.38 -22.42 -15.96
N LEU A 323 -0.88 -22.75 -16.28
CA LEU A 323 -1.53 -23.95 -15.75
C LEU A 323 -0.90 -25.24 -16.28
N ASN A 324 -0.51 -25.29 -17.55
CA ASN A 324 0.21 -26.44 -18.11
C ASN A 324 1.59 -26.59 -17.46
N TRP A 325 2.34 -25.51 -17.32
CA TRP A 325 3.64 -25.51 -16.64
C TRP A 325 3.53 -26.03 -15.20
N ARG A 326 2.46 -25.65 -14.49
CA ARG A 326 2.14 -26.17 -13.14
C ARG A 326 1.89 -27.67 -13.13
N ARG A 327 1.23 -28.22 -14.15
CA ARG A 327 0.97 -29.67 -14.21
C ARG A 327 2.26 -30.44 -14.46
N GLU A 328 3.17 -29.89 -15.25
CA GLU A 328 4.47 -30.49 -15.56
C GLU A 328 5.47 -30.40 -14.41
N HIS A 329 5.46 -29.31 -13.64
CA HIS A 329 6.48 -28.99 -12.62
C HIS A 329 5.93 -28.89 -11.19
N GLY A 330 4.62 -29.10 -11.01
CA GLY A 330 4.00 -29.17 -9.70
C GLY A 330 4.44 -30.42 -8.95
N PRO A 331 4.35 -30.44 -7.61
CA PRO A 331 4.65 -31.64 -6.85
C PRO A 331 3.76 -32.78 -7.37
N THR A 332 4.37 -33.81 -7.95
CA THR A 332 3.69 -35.07 -8.22
C THR A 332 3.17 -35.56 -6.89
N HIS A 333 1.84 -35.69 -6.73
CA HIS A 333 1.27 -36.38 -5.59
C HIS A 333 1.88 -37.79 -5.54
N HIS A 334 2.89 -37.99 -4.71
CA HIS A 334 3.38 -39.32 -4.40
C HIS A 334 2.35 -40.01 -3.51
N PRO A 335 1.95 -41.26 -3.81
CA PRO A 335 1.08 -42.01 -2.93
C PRO A 335 1.76 -42.21 -1.57
N ALA A 336 0.91 -42.21 -0.54
CA ALA A 336 1.18 -42.38 0.89
C ALA A 336 2.53 -43.01 1.30
N SER A 337 3.22 -42.36 2.24
CA SER A 337 4.23 -43.01 3.07
C SER A 337 3.54 -44.04 4.01
N PRO A 338 4.13 -45.20 4.30
CA PRO A 338 3.47 -46.27 5.05
C PRO A 338 3.17 -45.86 6.50
N ALA A 339 2.07 -46.42 7.03
CA ALA A 339 1.53 -46.14 8.36
C ALA A 339 2.56 -46.35 9.50
N PRO A 340 2.52 -45.54 10.59
CA PRO A 340 3.33 -45.81 11.77
C PRO A 340 2.78 -47.05 12.50
N ALA A 341 3.72 -47.89 12.95
CA ALA A 341 3.44 -49.06 13.76
C ALA A 341 2.72 -48.71 15.07
N GLU A 342 1.84 -49.61 15.48
CA GLU A 342 0.95 -49.51 16.64
C GLU A 342 1.70 -49.25 17.96
N THR A 343 1.41 -48.12 18.60
CA THR A 343 1.56 -47.97 20.05
C THR A 343 0.41 -47.12 20.62
N GLY A 344 -0.59 -47.79 21.21
CA GLY A 344 -1.02 -47.54 22.60
C GLY A 344 -1.90 -46.34 22.98
N ASP A 345 -2.24 -45.38 22.10
CA ASP A 345 -3.29 -44.39 22.42
C ASP A 345 -4.02 -43.89 21.15
N ALA A 346 -5.26 -44.36 20.96
CA ALA A 346 -6.07 -44.07 19.79
C ALA A 346 -6.39 -42.57 19.63
N SER A 347 -6.41 -41.80 20.74
CA SER A 347 -6.79 -40.38 20.70
C SER A 347 -5.63 -39.43 20.37
N ALA A 348 -4.40 -39.82 20.72
CA ALA A 348 -3.19 -39.06 20.45
C ALA A 348 -2.66 -39.33 19.04
N SER A 349 -2.68 -40.60 18.60
CA SER A 349 -2.32 -41.01 17.24
C SER A 349 -3.26 -40.42 16.19
N GLU A 350 -4.57 -40.36 16.47
CA GLU A 350 -5.57 -39.72 15.61
C GLU A 350 -5.33 -38.20 15.49
N ARG A 351 -5.01 -37.51 16.60
CA ARG A 351 -4.64 -36.08 16.59
C ARG A 351 -3.34 -35.79 15.84
N GLU A 352 -2.35 -36.66 15.98
CA GLU A 352 -1.06 -36.55 15.29
C GLU A 352 -1.14 -36.91 13.80
N ALA A 353 -2.02 -37.85 13.42
CA ALA A 353 -2.32 -38.17 12.02
C ALA A 353 -3.11 -37.03 11.34
N LEU A 354 -4.12 -36.47 12.02
CA LEU A 354 -4.90 -35.32 11.56
C LEU A 354 -4.09 -34.01 11.46
N ALA A 355 -3.09 -33.83 12.32
CA ALA A 355 -2.18 -32.67 12.29
C ALA A 355 -1.11 -32.77 11.17
N ARG A 356 -0.79 -33.98 10.70
CA ARG A 356 0.23 -34.24 9.66
C ARG A 356 -0.35 -34.42 8.26
N ALA A 357 -1.61 -34.83 8.13
CA ALA A 357 -2.22 -35.08 6.84
C ALA A 357 -2.66 -33.78 6.14
N GLU A 358 -2.29 -33.62 4.86
CA GLU A 358 -3.05 -32.81 3.90
C GLU A 358 -4.41 -33.50 3.61
N THR A 359 -5.18 -33.75 4.67
CA THR A 359 -6.39 -34.61 4.73
C THR A 359 -7.18 -34.53 3.44
N THR A 360 -7.13 -35.60 2.66
CA THR A 360 -8.01 -35.78 1.51
C THR A 360 -9.44 -35.95 2.02
N LEU A 361 -10.44 -35.67 1.17
CA LEU A 361 -11.84 -35.92 1.54
C LEU A 361 -12.07 -37.39 1.91
N ARG A 362 -11.34 -38.33 1.28
CA ARG A 362 -11.36 -39.77 1.58
C ARG A 362 -10.93 -40.06 3.01
N GLU A 363 -9.74 -39.61 3.40
CA GLU A 363 -9.21 -39.83 4.75
C GLU A 363 -10.12 -39.22 5.81
N LEU A 364 -10.60 -38.00 5.57
CA LEU A 364 -11.49 -37.31 6.49
C LEU A 364 -12.82 -38.04 6.66
N LEU A 365 -13.43 -38.51 5.56
CA LEU A 365 -14.68 -39.28 5.62
C LEU A 365 -14.46 -40.62 6.30
N GLY A 366 -13.34 -41.31 6.05
CA GLY A 366 -12.99 -42.56 6.71
C GLY A 366 -12.85 -42.43 8.23
N LEU A 367 -12.34 -41.28 8.71
CA LEU A 367 -12.18 -41.01 10.15
C LEU A 367 -13.47 -40.54 10.83
N ILE A 368 -14.23 -39.63 10.20
CA ILE A 368 -15.31 -38.88 10.89
C ILE A 368 -16.71 -39.40 10.53
N ALA A 369 -16.87 -39.99 9.34
CA ALA A 369 -18.15 -40.47 8.81
C ALA A 369 -17.97 -41.71 7.92
N PRO A 370 -17.44 -42.83 8.45
CA PRO A 370 -17.05 -44.01 7.65
C PRO A 370 -18.23 -44.60 6.85
N THR A 371 -19.44 -44.56 7.40
CA THR A 371 -20.67 -45.01 6.73
C THR A 371 -21.09 -44.12 5.55
N GLN A 372 -20.56 -42.89 5.46
CA GLN A 372 -20.85 -41.94 4.38
C GLN A 372 -19.81 -41.99 3.27
N LEU A 373 -18.65 -42.62 3.48
CA LEU A 373 -17.61 -42.76 2.47
C LEU A 373 -18.12 -43.54 1.24
N GLU A 374 -18.85 -44.63 1.48
CA GLU A 374 -19.44 -45.47 0.43
C GLU A 374 -20.56 -44.76 -0.35
N ARG A 375 -21.32 -43.89 0.34
CA ARG A 375 -22.29 -42.98 -0.30
C ARG A 375 -21.60 -41.92 -1.15
N ALA A 376 -20.47 -41.39 -0.70
CA ALA A 376 -19.74 -40.36 -1.45
C ALA A 376 -19.09 -40.92 -2.73
N SER A 377 -18.71 -42.20 -2.74
CA SER A 377 -18.21 -42.87 -3.96
C SER A 377 -19.30 -43.16 -4.99
N THR A 378 -20.56 -43.26 -4.58
CA THR A 378 -21.69 -43.64 -5.46
C THR A 378 -22.48 -42.44 -5.98
N LEU A 379 -22.45 -41.31 -5.27
CA LEU A 379 -23.06 -40.06 -5.72
C LEU A 379 -22.19 -39.37 -6.80
N PRO A 380 -22.80 -38.56 -7.69
CA PRO A 380 -22.07 -37.69 -8.60
C PRO A 380 -21.38 -36.56 -7.82
N LEU A 381 -20.24 -36.89 -7.20
CA LEU A 381 -19.44 -35.96 -6.41
C LEU A 381 -18.91 -34.80 -7.28
N ALA A 382 -18.83 -35.01 -8.60
CA ALA A 382 -18.44 -34.00 -9.58
C ALA A 382 -19.37 -32.78 -9.58
N ASP A 383 -20.68 -32.99 -9.37
CA ASP A 383 -21.66 -31.91 -9.27
C ASP A 383 -21.55 -31.18 -7.93
N ALA A 384 -21.26 -31.93 -6.87
CA ALA A 384 -21.05 -31.37 -5.53
C ALA A 384 -19.72 -30.63 -5.40
N LEU A 385 -18.67 -31.01 -6.13
CA LEU A 385 -17.29 -30.47 -6.03
C LEU A 385 -16.86 -29.62 -7.23
N HIS A 386 -17.81 -29.26 -8.13
CA HIS A 386 -17.63 -28.28 -9.21
C HIS A 386 -16.59 -27.20 -8.87
N ASP A 387 -15.66 -26.93 -9.80
CA ASP A 387 -14.66 -25.83 -9.77
C ASP A 387 -13.29 -26.11 -9.11
N SER A 388 -12.79 -27.35 -9.17
CA SER A 388 -11.48 -27.74 -8.60
C SER A 388 -10.30 -26.90 -9.13
N GLU A 389 -10.21 -26.68 -10.44
CA GLU A 389 -9.03 -26.05 -11.05
C GLU A 389 -8.90 -24.53 -10.74
N ALA A 390 -10.02 -23.78 -10.74
CA ALA A 390 -10.01 -22.34 -10.47
C ALA A 390 -9.78 -22.01 -8.98
N SER A 391 -10.27 -22.86 -8.08
CA SER A 391 -10.10 -22.70 -6.62
C SER A 391 -8.73 -23.15 -6.11
N ASP A 392 -8.02 -23.95 -6.90
CA ASP A 392 -6.68 -24.47 -6.56
C ASP A 392 -5.53 -23.66 -7.19
N ALA A 393 -5.83 -22.68 -8.06
CA ALA A 393 -4.83 -21.80 -8.66
C ALA A 393 -4.30 -20.74 -7.65
N PRO A 394 -2.99 -20.43 -7.66
CA PRO A 394 -2.43 -19.37 -6.82
C PRO A 394 -3.05 -17.99 -7.07
N VAL A 395 -3.03 -17.13 -6.03
CA VAL A 395 -3.73 -15.84 -6.04
C VAL A 395 -3.28 -14.95 -7.20
N LEU A 396 -1.98 -14.84 -7.48
CA LEU A 396 -1.47 -14.01 -8.57
C LEU A 396 -1.94 -14.49 -9.95
N VAL A 397 -2.03 -15.80 -10.18
CA VAL A 397 -2.59 -16.37 -11.43
C VAL A 397 -4.06 -16.02 -11.57
N ARG A 398 -4.81 -16.14 -10.46
CA ARG A 398 -6.23 -15.76 -10.43
C ARG A 398 -6.44 -14.27 -10.67
N LEU A 399 -5.63 -13.41 -10.06
CA LEU A 399 -5.68 -11.96 -10.24
C LEU A 399 -5.32 -11.57 -11.68
N PHE A 400 -4.23 -12.11 -12.22
CA PHE A 400 -3.85 -11.90 -13.63
C PHE A 400 -5.00 -12.28 -14.58
N THR A 401 -5.56 -13.47 -14.40
CA THR A 401 -6.65 -13.96 -15.27
C THR A 401 -7.90 -13.10 -15.12
N ALA A 402 -8.29 -12.76 -13.88
CA ALA A 402 -9.48 -11.98 -13.60
C ALA A 402 -9.35 -10.54 -14.12
N ILE A 403 -8.33 -9.80 -13.66
CA ILE A 403 -8.13 -8.39 -14.02
C ILE A 403 -7.96 -8.26 -15.53
N GLY A 404 -7.11 -9.09 -16.16
CA GLY A 404 -6.89 -9.05 -17.60
C GLY A 404 -8.15 -9.33 -18.41
N THR A 405 -8.92 -10.36 -18.03
CA THR A 405 -10.19 -10.67 -18.74
C THR A 405 -11.24 -9.58 -18.50
N TRP A 406 -11.31 -8.98 -17.31
CA TRP A 406 -12.29 -7.94 -17.01
C TRP A 406 -11.98 -6.63 -17.74
N ILE A 407 -10.71 -6.22 -17.80
CA ILE A 407 -10.29 -5.06 -18.60
C ILE A 407 -10.61 -5.31 -20.07
N GLY A 408 -10.20 -6.47 -20.61
CA GLY A 408 -10.48 -6.82 -22.00
C GLY A 408 -11.99 -6.85 -22.30
N ALA A 409 -12.79 -7.45 -21.43
CA ALA A 409 -14.24 -7.48 -21.55
C ALA A 409 -14.89 -6.09 -21.44
N ALA A 410 -14.42 -5.23 -20.54
CA ALA A 410 -14.90 -3.85 -20.41
C ALA A 410 -14.63 -3.05 -21.68
N MET A 411 -13.45 -3.22 -22.28
CA MET A 411 -13.10 -2.60 -23.56
C MET A 411 -13.89 -3.17 -24.74
N ILE A 412 -14.30 -4.44 -24.69
CA ILE A 412 -15.25 -4.98 -25.67
C ILE A 412 -16.65 -4.40 -25.44
N ALA A 413 -17.05 -4.22 -24.18
CA ALA A 413 -18.34 -3.65 -23.81
C ALA A 413 -18.51 -2.20 -24.26
N THR A 414 -17.42 -1.43 -24.46
CA THR A 414 -17.52 -0.06 -24.99
C THR A 414 -18.14 -0.02 -26.39
N LEU A 415 -17.97 -1.06 -27.22
CA LEU A 415 -18.66 -1.14 -28.52
C LEU A 415 -20.18 -1.14 -28.33
N PHE A 416 -20.66 -1.93 -27.36
CA PHE A 416 -22.09 -2.02 -27.08
C PHE A 416 -22.64 -0.70 -26.54
N ALA A 417 -21.85 -0.01 -25.71
CA ALA A 417 -22.20 1.31 -25.20
C ALA A 417 -22.23 2.37 -26.31
N ALA A 418 -21.21 2.39 -27.19
CA ALA A 418 -21.07 3.41 -28.23
C ALA A 418 -21.99 3.19 -29.44
N MET A 419 -22.40 1.96 -29.71
CA MET A 419 -23.52 1.66 -30.61
C MET A 419 -24.88 2.10 -30.03
N GLU A 420 -24.87 2.67 -28.82
CA GLU A 420 -26.04 3.15 -28.09
C GLU A 420 -27.14 2.09 -28.04
N LEU A 421 -26.78 0.81 -27.94
CA LEU A 421 -27.75 -0.29 -27.99
C LEU A 421 -28.83 -0.15 -26.92
N TYR A 422 -28.48 0.43 -25.78
CA TYR A 422 -29.41 0.77 -24.69
C TYR A 422 -30.53 1.75 -25.10
N ARG A 423 -30.35 2.54 -26.17
CA ARG A 423 -31.40 3.40 -26.75
C ARG A 423 -32.44 2.60 -27.52
N VAL A 424 -32.06 1.46 -28.09
CA VAL A 424 -33.00 0.53 -28.73
C VAL A 424 -33.52 -0.44 -27.65
N VAL A 425 -34.41 0.06 -26.80
CA VAL A 425 -34.86 -0.61 -25.56
C VAL A 425 -35.22 -2.09 -25.76
N PRO A 426 -36.04 -2.50 -26.76
CA PRO A 426 -36.37 -3.92 -26.95
C PRO A 426 -35.16 -4.79 -27.27
N LEU A 427 -34.24 -4.28 -28.10
CA LEU A 427 -33.04 -5.00 -28.50
C LEU A 427 -32.08 -5.16 -27.33
N ALA A 428 -31.85 -4.11 -26.55
CA ALA A 428 -31.01 -4.16 -25.37
C ALA A 428 -31.55 -5.12 -24.30
N LEU A 429 -32.87 -5.15 -24.07
CA LEU A 429 -33.49 -6.10 -23.15
C LEU A 429 -33.35 -7.55 -23.62
N VAL A 430 -33.56 -7.82 -24.92
CA VAL A 430 -33.39 -9.16 -25.50
C VAL A 430 -31.94 -9.63 -25.42
N LEU A 431 -30.99 -8.77 -25.81
CA LEU A 431 -29.56 -9.09 -25.74
C LEU A 431 -29.09 -9.27 -24.29
N GLY A 432 -29.52 -8.38 -23.38
CA GLY A 432 -29.22 -8.49 -21.95
C GLY A 432 -29.76 -9.78 -21.34
N ALA A 433 -31.03 -10.11 -21.59
CA ALA A 433 -31.63 -11.37 -21.15
C ALA A 433 -30.92 -12.60 -21.75
N GLY A 434 -30.55 -12.55 -23.03
CA GLY A 434 -29.80 -13.60 -23.72
C GLY A 434 -28.41 -13.83 -23.13
N LEU A 435 -27.66 -12.76 -22.87
CA LEU A 435 -26.35 -12.83 -22.21
C LEU A 435 -26.47 -13.39 -20.79
N PHE A 436 -27.50 -12.98 -20.03
CA PHE A 436 -27.71 -13.49 -18.68
C PHE A 436 -28.09 -14.98 -18.67
N ALA A 437 -29.00 -15.40 -19.55
CA ALA A 437 -29.36 -16.79 -19.74
C ALA A 437 -28.15 -17.64 -20.18
N GLY A 438 -27.30 -17.11 -21.07
CA GLY A 438 -26.04 -17.71 -21.48
C GLY A 438 -25.07 -17.89 -20.30
N ALA A 439 -24.90 -16.85 -19.48
CA ALA A 439 -24.07 -16.90 -18.27
C ALA A 439 -24.55 -17.97 -17.29
N ILE A 440 -25.86 -18.06 -17.06
CA ILE A 440 -26.47 -19.11 -16.22
C ILE A 440 -26.17 -20.49 -16.79
N LYS A 441 -26.47 -20.72 -18.07
CA LYS A 441 -26.28 -22.01 -18.74
C LYS A 441 -24.82 -22.46 -18.75
N TRP A 442 -23.87 -21.57 -19.03
CA TRP A 442 -22.44 -21.90 -18.99
C TRP A 442 -21.92 -22.11 -17.57
N SER A 443 -22.47 -21.42 -16.57
CA SER A 443 -22.07 -21.61 -15.17
C SER A 443 -22.42 -23.01 -14.62
N GLN A 444 -23.37 -23.71 -15.25
CA GLN A 444 -23.79 -25.05 -14.88
C GLN A 444 -22.90 -26.16 -15.47
N ARG A 445 -21.90 -25.83 -16.30
CA ARG A 445 -21.00 -26.84 -16.87
C ARG A 445 -20.04 -27.40 -15.80
N PRO A 446 -19.91 -28.74 -15.69
CA PRO A 446 -19.12 -29.37 -14.61
C PRO A 446 -17.62 -29.10 -14.68
N ARG A 447 -17.07 -28.89 -15.88
CA ARG A 447 -15.66 -28.55 -16.09
C ARG A 447 -15.55 -27.21 -16.81
N ARG A 448 -14.94 -26.24 -16.14
CA ARG A 448 -14.63 -24.93 -16.70
C ARG A 448 -13.19 -24.55 -16.39
N SER A 449 -12.52 -23.98 -17.38
CA SER A 449 -11.22 -23.37 -17.15
C SER A 449 -11.40 -22.05 -16.40
N LEU A 450 -10.33 -21.58 -15.76
CA LEU A 450 -10.31 -20.29 -15.06
C LEU A 450 -10.76 -19.12 -15.97
N VAL A 451 -10.42 -19.17 -17.26
CA VAL A 451 -10.80 -18.14 -18.24
C VAL A 451 -12.29 -18.21 -18.56
N VAL A 452 -12.86 -19.40 -18.76
CA VAL A 452 -14.30 -19.57 -19.02
C VAL A 452 -15.11 -19.02 -17.85
N SER A 453 -14.64 -19.21 -16.61
CA SER A 453 -15.23 -18.54 -15.45
C SER A 453 -15.25 -17.02 -15.66
N GLN A 454 -14.14 -16.38 -16.00
CA GLN A 454 -14.14 -14.91 -16.20
C GLN A 454 -15.07 -14.43 -17.34
N VAL A 455 -15.22 -15.21 -18.41
CA VAL A 455 -16.16 -14.88 -19.50
C VAL A 455 -17.62 -14.93 -19.02
N ILE A 456 -18.00 -15.91 -18.19
CA ILE A 456 -19.33 -15.98 -17.58
C ILE A 456 -19.64 -14.70 -16.80
N TRP A 457 -18.64 -14.15 -16.10
CA TRP A 457 -18.79 -12.90 -15.35
C TRP A 457 -18.98 -11.69 -16.26
N ALA A 458 -18.17 -11.58 -17.31
CA ALA A 458 -18.31 -10.54 -18.32
C ALA A 458 -19.70 -10.56 -18.97
N MET A 459 -20.23 -11.74 -19.29
CA MET A 459 -21.59 -11.91 -19.81
C MET A 459 -22.65 -11.43 -18.81
N ALA A 460 -22.51 -11.77 -17.53
CA ALA A 460 -23.46 -11.36 -16.49
C ALA A 460 -23.44 -9.82 -16.27
N LEU A 461 -22.26 -9.21 -16.15
CA LEU A 461 -22.14 -7.76 -16.00
C LEU A 461 -22.61 -7.00 -17.24
N GLY A 462 -22.28 -7.51 -18.44
CA GLY A 462 -22.77 -6.94 -19.70
C GLY A 462 -24.30 -7.01 -19.79
N ALA A 463 -24.90 -8.11 -19.35
CA ALA A 463 -26.36 -8.21 -19.23
C ALA A 463 -26.93 -7.18 -18.25
N HIS A 464 -26.28 -6.96 -17.09
CA HIS A 464 -26.73 -5.97 -16.13
C HIS A 464 -26.71 -4.55 -16.70
N GLY A 465 -25.60 -4.18 -17.35
CA GLY A 465 -25.46 -2.87 -17.99
C GLY A 465 -26.51 -2.62 -19.08
N LEU A 466 -26.75 -3.60 -19.95
CA LEU A 466 -27.76 -3.48 -21.02
C LEU A 466 -29.19 -3.37 -20.47
N ILE A 467 -29.55 -4.22 -19.49
CA ILE A 467 -30.90 -4.20 -18.91
C ILE A 467 -31.13 -2.89 -18.15
N ALA A 468 -30.21 -2.50 -17.26
CA ALA A 468 -30.34 -1.29 -16.46
C ALA A 468 -30.32 -0.02 -17.34
N GLY A 469 -29.43 0.03 -18.34
CA GLY A 469 -29.34 1.15 -19.28
C GLY A 469 -30.58 1.30 -20.16
N ALA A 470 -31.14 0.18 -20.65
CA ALA A 470 -32.37 0.20 -21.44
C ALA A 470 -33.57 0.71 -20.64
N LEU A 471 -33.70 0.24 -19.39
CA LEU A 471 -34.78 0.66 -18.51
C LEU A 471 -34.64 2.14 -18.08
N ALA A 472 -33.42 2.61 -17.85
CA ALA A 472 -33.14 4.02 -17.58
C ALA A 472 -33.54 4.90 -18.78
N LYS A 473 -33.21 4.49 -20.00
CA LYS A 473 -33.47 5.29 -21.21
C LYS A 473 -34.95 5.32 -21.62
N ALA A 474 -35.70 4.29 -21.27
CA ALA A 474 -37.13 4.23 -21.55
C ALA A 474 -37.96 5.18 -20.67
N ASP A 475 -37.32 6.01 -19.82
CA ASP A 475 -37.94 6.78 -18.73
C ASP A 475 -38.87 5.93 -17.85
N LEU A 476 -38.66 4.61 -17.85
CA LEU A 476 -39.45 3.66 -17.07
C LEU A 476 -39.05 3.69 -15.59
N LEU A 477 -37.85 4.19 -15.27
CA LEU A 477 -37.22 4.12 -13.96
C LEU A 477 -36.65 5.47 -13.53
N SER A 478 -36.93 5.88 -12.29
CA SER A 478 -36.15 6.93 -11.62
C SER A 478 -34.74 6.41 -11.27
N ASP A 479 -33.80 7.30 -10.91
CA ASP A 479 -32.44 6.92 -10.46
C ASP A 479 -32.46 5.86 -9.35
N SER A 480 -33.46 5.95 -8.47
CA SER A 480 -33.71 4.95 -7.42
C SER A 480 -34.01 3.55 -7.99
N MET A 481 -34.83 3.51 -9.03
CA MET A 481 -35.27 2.27 -9.65
C MET A 481 -34.15 1.65 -10.51
N ILE A 482 -33.22 2.45 -11.03
CA ILE A 482 -31.96 1.97 -11.63
C ILE A 482 -31.12 1.23 -10.57
N ALA A 483 -30.94 1.82 -9.38
CA ALA A 483 -30.20 1.18 -8.31
C ALA A 483 -30.87 -0.13 -7.83
N PHE A 484 -32.20 -0.16 -7.73
CA PHE A 484 -32.97 -1.39 -7.45
C PHE A 484 -32.78 -2.46 -8.53
N THR A 485 -32.73 -2.06 -9.80
CA THR A 485 -32.49 -2.99 -10.92
C THR A 485 -31.10 -3.60 -10.80
N TRP A 486 -30.06 -2.78 -10.58
CA TRP A 486 -28.69 -3.26 -10.36
C TRP A 486 -28.59 -4.19 -9.14
N MET A 487 -29.25 -3.84 -8.05
CA MET A 487 -29.32 -4.68 -6.84
C MET A 487 -30.01 -6.01 -7.14
N GLY A 488 -31.19 -5.99 -7.76
CA GLY A 488 -31.98 -7.18 -8.09
C GLY A 488 -31.26 -8.13 -9.04
N LEU A 489 -30.59 -7.57 -10.05
CA LEU A 489 -29.80 -8.35 -11.00
C LEU A 489 -28.56 -8.99 -10.36
N ASN A 490 -27.90 -8.30 -9.42
CA ASN A 490 -26.82 -8.88 -8.63
C ASN A 490 -27.32 -9.98 -7.68
N ILE A 491 -28.47 -9.79 -7.04
CA ILE A 491 -29.12 -10.84 -6.23
C ILE A 491 -29.44 -12.06 -7.11
N ALA A 492 -30.02 -11.86 -8.30
CA ALA A 492 -30.28 -12.93 -9.24
C ALA A 492 -28.99 -13.66 -9.65
N THR A 493 -27.92 -12.93 -9.93
CA THR A 493 -26.62 -13.50 -10.29
C THR A 493 -26.05 -14.35 -9.16
N MET A 494 -26.17 -13.89 -7.91
CA MET A 494 -25.71 -14.63 -6.73
C MET A 494 -26.39 -16.01 -6.60
N PHE A 495 -27.67 -16.14 -6.96
CA PHE A 495 -28.40 -17.41 -6.87
C PHE A 495 -28.32 -18.27 -8.14
N LEU A 496 -28.33 -17.64 -9.32
CA LEU A 496 -28.48 -18.34 -10.60
C LEU A 496 -27.13 -18.69 -11.27
N VAL A 497 -26.08 -17.87 -11.06
CA VAL A 497 -24.76 -18.10 -11.64
C VAL A 497 -23.89 -18.88 -10.67
N ARG A 498 -23.67 -20.17 -10.95
CA ARG A 498 -23.01 -21.12 -10.04
C ARG A 498 -21.47 -21.00 -10.05
N VAL A 499 -20.94 -19.81 -9.77
CA VAL A 499 -19.50 -19.55 -9.63
C VAL A 499 -19.20 -18.87 -8.29
N PRO A 500 -18.52 -19.53 -7.33
CA PRO A 500 -18.39 -19.02 -5.96
C PRO A 500 -17.77 -17.62 -5.85
N SER A 501 -16.73 -17.33 -6.64
CA SER A 501 -16.11 -16.00 -6.66
C SER A 501 -17.06 -14.90 -7.14
N PHE A 502 -17.98 -15.23 -8.03
CA PHE A 502 -18.95 -14.30 -8.59
C PHE A 502 -20.19 -14.17 -7.74
N GLN A 503 -20.65 -15.26 -7.13
CA GLN A 503 -21.69 -15.17 -6.11
C GLN A 503 -21.24 -14.23 -4.98
N LEU A 504 -19.98 -14.33 -4.55
CA LEU A 504 -19.38 -13.40 -3.60
C LEU A 504 -19.35 -11.97 -4.13
N ALA A 505 -18.82 -11.74 -5.33
CA ALA A 505 -18.73 -10.40 -5.92
C ALA A 505 -20.12 -9.77 -6.10
N SER A 506 -21.11 -10.52 -6.58
CA SER A 506 -22.50 -10.07 -6.71
C SER A 506 -23.15 -9.76 -5.36
N ALA A 507 -22.87 -10.53 -4.32
CA ALA A 507 -23.34 -10.21 -2.97
C ALA A 507 -22.77 -8.86 -2.48
N VAL A 508 -21.47 -8.63 -2.72
CA VAL A 508 -20.82 -7.35 -2.40
C VAL A 508 -21.43 -6.21 -3.21
N CYS A 509 -21.60 -6.38 -4.53
CA CYS A 509 -22.19 -5.36 -5.41
C CYS A 509 -23.65 -5.06 -5.04
N ALA A 510 -24.47 -6.06 -4.73
CA ALA A 510 -25.86 -5.86 -4.33
C ALA A 510 -25.97 -4.96 -3.10
N VAL A 511 -25.17 -5.20 -2.06
CA VAL A 511 -25.13 -4.36 -0.86
C VAL A 511 -24.52 -2.99 -1.18
N GLY A 512 -23.46 -2.95 -1.98
CA GLY A 512 -22.81 -1.70 -2.41
C GLY A 512 -23.78 -0.76 -3.14
N PHE A 513 -24.59 -1.29 -4.07
CA PHE A 513 -25.63 -0.53 -4.76
C PHE A 513 -26.77 -0.09 -3.82
N ALA A 514 -27.17 -0.95 -2.86
CA ALA A 514 -28.14 -0.55 -1.84
C ALA A 514 -27.62 0.60 -0.97
N THR A 515 -26.32 0.58 -0.60
CA THR A 515 -25.69 1.68 0.13
C THR A 515 -25.56 2.93 -0.73
N TRP A 516 -25.12 2.81 -1.99
CA TRP A 516 -25.04 3.93 -2.92
C TRP A 516 -26.40 4.61 -3.11
N TRP A 517 -27.46 3.82 -3.30
CA TRP A 517 -28.82 4.32 -3.38
C TRP A 517 -29.26 5.09 -2.14
N ALA A 518 -28.97 4.55 -0.95
CA ALA A 518 -29.27 5.23 0.31
C ALA A 518 -28.54 6.57 0.44
N LEU A 519 -27.28 6.63 0.01
CA LEU A 519 -26.49 7.87 0.00
C LEU A 519 -26.99 8.87 -1.04
N SER A 520 -27.41 8.41 -2.23
CA SER A 520 -27.94 9.30 -3.28
C SER A 520 -29.26 9.97 -2.91
N LEU A 521 -29.99 9.39 -1.96
CA LEU A 521 -31.21 9.99 -1.40
C LEU A 521 -30.94 10.93 -0.22
N GLU A 522 -29.67 11.24 0.07
CA GLU A 522 -29.28 11.98 1.29
C GLU A 522 -29.83 11.32 2.57
N LEU A 523 -29.95 9.98 2.57
CA LEU A 523 -30.35 9.18 3.72
C LEU A 523 -29.15 8.39 4.28
N PRO A 524 -28.06 9.05 4.72
CA PRO A 524 -26.91 8.35 5.30
C PRO A 524 -27.30 7.60 6.57
N MET A 525 -28.34 8.07 7.27
CA MET A 525 -28.93 7.36 8.40
C MET A 525 -29.51 6.01 7.97
N PHE A 526 -30.18 5.91 6.82
CA PHE A 526 -30.72 4.63 6.33
C PHE A 526 -29.60 3.64 6.01
N ALA A 527 -28.53 4.10 5.36
CA ALA A 527 -27.34 3.28 5.12
C ALA A 527 -26.73 2.73 6.43
N LEU A 528 -26.74 3.52 7.50
CA LEU A 528 -26.23 3.11 8.81
C LEU A 528 -27.21 2.19 9.57
N TRP A 529 -28.50 2.54 9.63
CA TRP A 529 -29.55 1.77 10.32
C TRP A 529 -29.85 0.43 9.66
N VAL A 530 -29.58 0.28 8.37
CA VAL A 530 -29.72 -1.01 7.67
C VAL A 530 -28.36 -1.70 7.58
N GLY A 531 -27.31 -0.99 7.16
CA GLY A 531 -25.99 -1.56 6.92
C GLY A 531 -25.36 -2.17 8.17
N VAL A 532 -25.42 -1.49 9.32
CA VAL A 532 -24.81 -2.01 10.56
C VAL A 532 -25.57 -3.22 11.12
N PRO A 533 -26.92 -3.21 11.26
CA PRO A 533 -27.65 -4.41 11.67
C PRO A 533 -27.54 -5.56 10.68
N VAL A 534 -27.54 -5.30 9.36
CA VAL A 534 -27.30 -6.35 8.36
C VAL A 534 -25.89 -6.93 8.49
N ALA A 535 -24.87 -6.10 8.68
CA ALA A 535 -23.50 -6.58 8.93
C ALA A 535 -23.41 -7.39 10.23
N ALA A 536 -24.08 -6.94 11.30
CA ALA A 536 -24.11 -7.63 12.59
C ALA A 536 -24.85 -8.98 12.51
N LEU A 537 -26.02 -9.02 11.87
CA LEU A 537 -26.80 -10.24 11.64
C LEU A 537 -26.05 -11.20 10.72
N ALA A 538 -25.45 -10.70 9.63
CA ALA A 538 -24.61 -11.49 8.74
C ALA A 538 -23.43 -12.07 9.51
N THR A 539 -22.77 -11.28 10.36
CA THR A 539 -21.67 -11.73 11.21
C THR A 539 -22.10 -12.77 12.25
N ALA A 540 -23.27 -12.59 12.88
CA ALA A 540 -23.84 -13.56 13.82
C ALA A 540 -24.19 -14.90 13.13
N ALA A 541 -24.78 -14.82 11.93
CA ALA A 541 -25.02 -15.99 11.09
C ALA A 541 -23.69 -16.63 10.66
N TRP A 542 -22.67 -15.81 10.37
CA TRP A 542 -21.33 -16.24 9.95
C TRP A 542 -20.57 -16.99 11.05
N ILE A 543 -20.75 -16.58 12.31
CA ILE A 543 -20.24 -17.28 13.50
C ILE A 543 -20.89 -18.67 13.60
N ARG A 544 -22.21 -18.76 13.36
CA ARG A 544 -23.01 -20.00 13.39
C ARG A 544 -23.11 -20.67 12.02
N GLU A 545 -21.98 -20.98 11.38
CA GLU A 545 -22.00 -21.40 9.97
C GLU A 545 -22.69 -22.75 9.68
N VAL A 546 -22.67 -23.71 10.59
CA VAL A 546 -23.07 -25.10 10.32
C VAL A 546 -24.51 -25.25 9.82
N PRO A 547 -25.54 -24.66 10.46
CA PRO A 547 -26.92 -24.81 10.00
C PRO A 547 -27.16 -24.16 8.64
N TRP A 548 -26.45 -23.06 8.35
CA TRP A 548 -26.59 -22.32 7.10
C TRP A 548 -25.81 -22.98 5.96
N ALA A 549 -24.62 -23.51 6.23
CA ALA A 549 -23.83 -24.27 5.27
C ALA A 549 -24.57 -25.53 4.81
N ALA A 550 -25.26 -26.23 5.72
CA ALA A 550 -26.08 -27.39 5.37
C ALA A 550 -27.28 -27.03 4.47
N ARG A 551 -27.91 -25.86 4.67
CA ARG A 551 -29.09 -25.43 3.89
C ARG A 551 -28.75 -24.76 2.56
N LEU A 552 -27.77 -23.86 2.56
CA LEU A 552 -27.45 -22.98 1.44
C LEU A 552 -26.19 -23.42 0.69
N GLY A 553 -25.48 -24.44 1.20
CA GLY A 553 -24.28 -25.00 0.59
C GLY A 553 -23.24 -23.96 0.23
N ARG A 554 -22.98 -23.81 -1.06
CA ARG A 554 -21.95 -22.90 -1.59
C ARG A 554 -22.37 -21.44 -1.56
N THR A 555 -23.66 -21.17 -1.74
CA THR A 555 -24.24 -19.82 -1.69
C THR A 555 -24.08 -19.20 -0.30
N TRP A 556 -23.96 -20.04 0.74
CA TRP A 556 -23.60 -19.59 2.08
C TRP A 556 -22.28 -18.83 2.10
N THR A 557 -21.24 -19.31 1.42
CA THR A 557 -19.94 -18.63 1.41
C THR A 557 -20.05 -17.25 0.78
N ALA A 558 -20.84 -17.11 -0.29
CA ALA A 558 -21.10 -15.81 -0.92
C ALA A 558 -21.83 -14.85 0.02
N LEU A 559 -22.88 -15.30 0.71
CA LEU A 559 -23.64 -14.48 1.65
C LEU A 559 -22.81 -14.09 2.88
N ALA A 560 -22.13 -15.08 3.47
CA ALA A 560 -21.44 -14.91 4.73
C ALA A 560 -20.20 -14.01 4.61
N TYR A 561 -19.52 -14.01 3.45
CA TYR A 561 -18.43 -13.08 3.18
C TYR A 561 -18.94 -11.80 2.50
N GLY A 562 -19.88 -11.91 1.57
CA GLY A 562 -20.31 -10.81 0.71
C GLY A 562 -21.17 -9.78 1.41
N LEU A 563 -22.02 -10.17 2.36
CA LEU A 563 -22.82 -9.20 3.13
C LEU A 563 -21.95 -8.34 4.04
N PRO A 564 -21.03 -8.91 4.87
CA PRO A 564 -20.13 -8.08 5.66
C PRO A 564 -19.17 -7.26 4.81
N ILE A 565 -18.60 -7.82 3.72
CA ILE A 565 -17.75 -7.06 2.79
C ILE A 565 -18.52 -5.91 2.14
N GLY A 566 -19.69 -6.20 1.60
CA GLY A 566 -20.55 -5.21 0.94
C GLY A 566 -21.05 -4.12 1.88
N ALA A 567 -21.19 -4.38 3.18
CA ALA A 567 -21.58 -3.37 4.17
C ALA A 567 -20.37 -2.58 4.73
N LEU A 568 -19.27 -3.26 5.05
CA LEU A 568 -18.10 -2.64 5.69
C LEU A 568 -17.25 -1.82 4.71
N ILE A 569 -17.15 -2.20 3.43
CA ILE A 569 -16.39 -1.41 2.44
C ILE A 569 -16.97 0.00 2.28
N PRO A 570 -18.28 0.19 2.01
CA PRO A 570 -18.88 1.52 1.94
C PRO A 570 -18.71 2.33 3.23
N LEU A 571 -18.87 1.70 4.41
CA LEU A 571 -18.62 2.35 5.69
C LEU A 571 -17.16 2.83 5.83
N SER A 572 -16.22 2.09 5.26
CA SER A 572 -14.79 2.44 5.25
C SER A 572 -14.46 3.55 4.26
N VAL A 573 -15.27 3.72 3.20
CA VAL A 573 -15.16 4.87 2.29
C VAL A 573 -15.78 6.11 2.92
N ILE A 574 -16.96 5.96 3.54
CA ILE A 574 -17.65 7.04 4.27
C ILE A 574 -16.80 7.57 5.43
N SER A 575 -16.01 6.72 6.08
CA SER A 575 -15.14 7.13 7.18
C SER A 575 -13.98 8.04 6.75
N VAL A 576 -13.76 8.24 5.45
CA VAL A 576 -12.61 8.99 4.92
C VAL A 576 -12.96 10.03 3.87
N GLY A 577 -13.94 9.77 3.00
CA GLY A 577 -14.24 10.64 1.87
C GLY A 577 -14.96 11.90 2.32
N HIS A 578 -14.53 13.10 1.87
CA HIS A 578 -15.08 14.40 2.28
C HIS A 578 -16.47 14.72 1.71
N THR A 579 -16.83 14.17 0.56
CA THR A 579 -17.86 14.74 -0.32
C THR A 579 -19.30 14.29 -0.07
N TRP A 580 -19.55 13.24 0.74
CA TRP A 580 -20.86 12.57 0.74
C TRP A 580 -21.61 12.54 2.09
N VAL A 581 -21.00 12.98 3.21
CA VAL A 581 -21.59 12.84 4.55
C VAL A 581 -21.11 13.98 5.46
N ASP A 582 -22.01 14.61 6.21
CA ASP A 582 -21.65 15.65 7.18
C ASP A 582 -20.60 15.14 8.21
N PRO A 583 -19.53 15.90 8.51
CA PRO A 583 -18.53 15.54 9.53
C PRO A 583 -19.14 15.16 10.89
N THR A 584 -20.20 15.85 11.33
CA THR A 584 -20.92 15.56 12.58
C THR A 584 -21.54 14.16 12.57
N LEU A 585 -22.03 13.71 11.41
CA LEU A 585 -22.61 12.38 11.25
C LEU A 585 -21.54 11.28 11.24
N ARG A 586 -20.40 11.53 10.58
CA ARG A 586 -19.25 10.60 10.54
C ARG A 586 -18.68 10.34 11.95
N LEU A 587 -18.43 11.41 12.71
CA LEU A 587 -17.85 11.36 14.06
C LEU A 587 -18.88 10.99 15.15
N GLY A 588 -20.14 11.37 14.95
CA GLY A 588 -21.22 11.17 15.92
C GLY A 588 -21.81 9.75 15.92
N LEU A 589 -21.81 9.05 14.78
CA LEU A 589 -22.50 7.75 14.63
C LEU A 589 -21.59 6.60 14.17
N VAL A 590 -20.76 6.79 13.14
CA VAL A 590 -19.94 5.71 12.57
C VAL A 590 -18.90 5.23 13.58
N GLY A 591 -18.22 6.17 14.24
CA GLY A 591 -17.25 5.88 15.31
C GLY A 591 -17.84 5.01 16.43
N PRO A 592 -18.91 5.45 17.12
CA PRO A 592 -19.55 4.66 18.16
C PRO A 592 -20.05 3.28 17.70
N LEU A 593 -20.67 3.18 16.51
CA LEU A 593 -21.19 1.89 16.00
C LEU A 593 -20.08 0.89 15.69
N ALA A 594 -18.97 1.35 15.10
CA ALA A 594 -17.81 0.50 14.84
C ALA A 594 -17.16 0.05 16.16
N SER A 595 -17.06 0.94 17.15
CA SER A 595 -16.56 0.61 18.49
C SER A 595 -17.46 -0.39 19.23
N LEU A 596 -18.78 -0.26 19.14
CA LEU A 596 -19.74 -1.22 19.71
C LEU A 596 -19.65 -2.59 19.03
N THR A 597 -19.47 -2.61 17.70
CA THR A 597 -19.32 -3.86 16.94
C THR A 597 -18.01 -4.58 17.31
N MET A 598 -16.92 -3.83 17.47
CA MET A 598 -15.64 -4.35 17.96
C MET A 598 -15.79 -4.94 19.37
N LEU A 599 -16.48 -4.23 20.26
CA LEU A 599 -16.78 -4.72 21.62
C LEU A 599 -17.61 -6.00 21.61
N ALA A 600 -18.64 -6.07 20.78
CA ALA A 600 -19.47 -7.27 20.63
C ALA A 600 -18.66 -8.46 20.11
N LEU A 601 -17.78 -8.26 19.13
CA LEU A 601 -16.90 -9.31 18.59
C LEU A 601 -15.88 -9.79 19.62
N ILE A 602 -15.25 -8.89 20.36
CA ILE A 602 -14.32 -9.26 21.43
C ILE A 602 -15.06 -9.99 22.56
N GLY A 603 -16.26 -9.52 22.91
CA GLY A 603 -17.14 -10.21 23.86
C GLY A 603 -17.50 -11.64 23.41
N ALA A 604 -17.80 -11.83 22.12
CA ALA A 604 -18.07 -13.15 21.55
C ALA A 604 -16.83 -14.07 21.59
N VAL A 605 -15.63 -13.53 21.30
CA VAL A 605 -14.37 -14.27 21.43
C VAL A 605 -14.10 -14.68 22.88
N VAL A 606 -14.30 -13.77 23.84
CA VAL A 606 -14.14 -14.05 25.27
C VAL A 606 -15.15 -15.12 25.74
N TRP A 607 -16.41 -15.01 25.32
CA TRP A 607 -17.44 -15.99 25.63
C TRP A 607 -17.09 -17.38 25.06
N GLN A 608 -16.62 -17.44 23.81
CA GLN A 608 -16.17 -18.68 23.18
C GLN A 608 -14.97 -19.29 23.91
N ALA A 609 -13.96 -18.49 24.27
CA ALA A 609 -12.79 -18.96 25.02
C ALA A 609 -13.18 -19.54 26.40
N LYS A 610 -14.19 -18.96 27.04
CA LYS A 610 -14.73 -19.46 28.32
C LYS A 610 -15.45 -20.81 28.15
N ARG A 611 -16.19 -20.98 27.05
CA ARG A 611 -16.87 -22.23 26.70
C ARG A 611 -15.89 -23.38 26.41
N GLU A 612 -14.76 -23.08 25.78
CA GLU A 612 -13.70 -24.06 25.50
C GLU A 612 -12.83 -24.43 26.72
N GLN A 613 -13.20 -23.99 27.94
CA GLN A 613 -12.44 -24.21 29.19
C GLN A 613 -10.97 -23.79 29.10
N ALA A 614 -10.65 -22.78 28.28
CA ALA A 614 -9.29 -22.27 28.15
C ALA A 614 -8.90 -21.42 29.38
N SER A 615 -8.36 -22.09 30.40
CA SER A 615 -8.00 -21.51 31.71
C SER A 615 -7.11 -20.26 31.64
N ALA A 616 -6.21 -20.19 30.65
CA ALA A 616 -5.26 -19.09 30.51
C ALA A 616 -5.87 -17.76 30.05
N LEU A 617 -6.89 -17.79 29.18
CA LEU A 617 -7.56 -16.59 28.64
C LEU A 617 -8.71 -16.15 29.56
N ALA A 618 -9.38 -17.10 30.21
CA ALA A 618 -10.46 -16.85 31.15
C ALA A 618 -10.04 -15.94 32.32
N GLY A 619 -8.82 -16.14 32.87
CA GLY A 619 -8.29 -15.32 33.96
C GLY A 619 -7.93 -13.88 33.58
N ARG A 620 -7.66 -13.60 32.29
CA ARG A 620 -7.32 -12.25 31.78
C ARG A 620 -8.48 -11.60 30.99
N ALA A 621 -9.62 -12.26 30.91
CA ALA A 621 -10.76 -11.86 30.10
C ALA A 621 -11.28 -10.46 30.45
N TYR A 622 -11.35 -10.12 31.74
CA TYR A 622 -11.78 -8.79 32.20
C TYR A 622 -10.79 -7.69 31.78
N ALA A 623 -9.48 -7.98 31.85
CA ALA A 623 -8.45 -7.02 31.43
C ALA A 623 -8.48 -6.78 29.91
N LEU A 624 -8.67 -7.85 29.12
CA LEU A 624 -8.84 -7.76 27.67
C LEU A 624 -10.14 -7.05 27.28
N GLY A 625 -11.23 -7.28 28.03
CA GLY A 625 -12.49 -6.55 27.87
C GLY A 625 -12.36 -5.06 28.20
N ALA A 626 -11.61 -4.70 29.24
CA ALA A 626 -11.31 -3.31 29.58
C ALA A 626 -10.47 -2.63 28.48
N ILE A 627 -9.45 -3.30 27.95
CA ILE A 627 -8.68 -2.78 26.81
C ILE A 627 -9.58 -2.59 25.59
N ALA A 628 -10.46 -3.55 25.29
CA ALA A 628 -11.40 -3.42 24.19
C ALA A 628 -12.30 -2.18 24.33
N LEU A 629 -12.77 -1.90 25.56
CA LEU A 629 -13.55 -0.70 25.88
C LEU A 629 -12.74 0.57 25.65
N LEU A 630 -11.53 0.63 26.19
CA LEU A 630 -10.62 1.76 25.98
C LEU A 630 -10.28 1.95 24.51
N LEU A 631 -10.09 0.86 23.77
CA LEU A 631 -9.81 0.88 22.34
C LEU A 631 -10.99 1.44 21.57
N GLY A 632 -12.22 1.01 21.90
CA GLY A 632 -13.44 1.55 21.31
C GLY A 632 -13.63 3.05 21.58
N LEU A 633 -13.22 3.54 22.76
CA LEU A 633 -13.21 4.96 23.07
C LEU A 633 -12.12 5.71 22.29
N ALA A 634 -10.90 5.17 22.25
CA ALA A 634 -9.76 5.79 21.54
C ALA A 634 -9.99 5.88 20.02
N THR A 635 -10.61 4.85 19.42
CA THR A 635 -10.89 4.82 17.98
C THR A 635 -12.18 5.54 17.58
N ARG A 636 -12.90 6.16 18.53
CA ARG A 636 -14.18 6.84 18.23
C ARG A 636 -14.03 7.92 17.15
N HIS A 637 -12.92 8.65 17.18
CA HIS A 637 -12.63 9.71 16.22
C HIS A 637 -11.90 9.21 14.96
N VAL A 638 -11.61 7.91 14.89
CA VAL A 638 -10.84 7.28 13.81
C VAL A 638 -11.59 6.02 13.33
N PRO A 639 -12.83 6.14 12.79
CA PRO A 639 -13.69 4.99 12.50
C PRO A 639 -13.10 3.99 11.49
N GLY A 640 -12.23 4.41 10.57
CA GLY A 640 -11.57 3.46 9.67
C GLY A 640 -10.62 2.49 10.38
N LEU A 641 -10.05 2.90 11.52
CA LEU A 641 -9.19 2.04 12.34
C LEU A 641 -10.00 0.98 13.09
N SER A 642 -11.14 1.33 13.67
CA SER A 642 -12.03 0.35 14.32
C SER A 642 -12.58 -0.66 13.30
N LEU A 643 -12.94 -0.22 12.09
CA LEU A 643 -13.35 -1.11 11.01
C LEU A 643 -12.23 -2.07 10.59
N ALA A 644 -10.98 -1.60 10.48
CA ALA A 644 -9.84 -2.47 10.17
C ALA A 644 -9.59 -3.54 11.26
N LEU A 645 -9.74 -3.18 12.54
CA LEU A 645 -9.62 -4.14 13.64
C LEU A 645 -10.74 -5.19 13.60
N VAL A 646 -11.99 -4.78 13.30
CA VAL A 646 -13.11 -5.70 13.08
C VAL A 646 -12.80 -6.69 11.95
N TRP A 647 -12.30 -6.19 10.81
CA TRP A 647 -11.87 -7.02 9.69
C TRP A 647 -10.85 -8.08 10.08
N LEU A 648 -9.84 -7.72 10.87
CA LEU A 648 -8.79 -8.63 11.32
C LEU A 648 -9.31 -9.71 12.26
N LEU A 649 -10.24 -9.38 13.15
CA LEU A 649 -10.89 -10.35 14.03
C LEU A 649 -11.70 -11.36 13.21
N LEU A 650 -12.52 -10.88 12.27
CA LEU A 650 -13.31 -11.72 11.36
C LEU A 650 -12.40 -12.62 10.51
N ALA A 651 -11.28 -12.08 10.03
CA ALA A 651 -10.35 -12.83 9.21
C ALA A 651 -9.72 -14.02 9.96
N HIS A 652 -9.42 -13.87 11.26
CA HIS A 652 -8.93 -14.96 12.09
C HIS A 652 -10.01 -15.98 12.44
N LEU A 653 -11.21 -15.50 12.78
CA LEU A 653 -12.38 -16.36 13.01
C LEU A 653 -12.58 -17.35 11.84
N ARG A 654 -12.28 -16.89 10.62
CA ARG A 654 -12.43 -17.65 9.39
C ARG A 654 -11.15 -18.34 8.90
N LYS A 655 -10.02 -18.18 9.59
CA LYS A 655 -8.68 -18.61 9.11
C LYS A 655 -8.42 -18.16 7.66
N SER A 656 -8.94 -17.00 7.26
CA SER A 656 -8.91 -16.52 5.89
C SER A 656 -7.77 -15.54 5.69
N ARG A 657 -6.72 -15.95 4.97
CA ARG A 657 -5.61 -15.07 4.59
C ARG A 657 -6.06 -13.93 3.70
N GLY A 658 -7.01 -14.16 2.79
CA GLY A 658 -7.52 -13.13 1.89
C GLY A 658 -8.22 -11.99 2.64
N LEU A 659 -8.98 -12.29 3.70
CA LEU A 659 -9.58 -11.27 4.55
C LEU A 659 -8.54 -10.51 5.38
N GLN A 660 -7.49 -11.19 5.84
CA GLN A 660 -6.38 -10.52 6.54
C GLN A 660 -5.70 -9.52 5.61
N THR A 661 -5.42 -9.92 4.36
CA THR A 661 -4.85 -9.02 3.35
C THR A 661 -5.77 -7.84 3.05
N LEU A 662 -7.07 -8.07 2.87
CA LEU A 662 -8.04 -6.99 2.68
C LEU A 662 -8.05 -6.00 3.86
N ALA A 663 -8.03 -6.51 5.08
CA ALA A 663 -7.97 -5.70 6.29
C ALA A 663 -6.70 -4.83 6.36
N SER A 664 -5.55 -5.42 6.01
CA SER A 664 -4.26 -4.72 5.99
C SER A 664 -4.22 -3.65 4.89
N ILE A 665 -4.75 -3.94 3.69
CA ILE A 665 -4.87 -2.95 2.60
C ILE A 665 -5.77 -1.81 3.05
N GLN A 666 -6.94 -2.11 3.60
CA GLN A 666 -7.86 -1.11 4.12
C GLN A 666 -7.21 -0.23 5.19
N LEU A 667 -6.49 -0.81 6.15
CA LEU A 667 -5.77 -0.06 7.18
C LEU A 667 -4.74 0.90 6.56
N GLY A 668 -3.95 0.42 5.60
CA GLY A 668 -2.96 1.24 4.90
C GLY A 668 -3.59 2.38 4.09
N CYS A 669 -4.62 2.07 3.28
CA CYS A 669 -5.38 3.06 2.53
C CYS A 669 -6.04 4.10 3.46
N PHE A 670 -6.62 3.64 4.56
CA PHE A 670 -7.21 4.52 5.57
C PHE A 670 -6.17 5.48 6.14
N LEU A 671 -5.03 4.98 6.64
CA LEU A 671 -3.98 5.83 7.22
C LEU A 671 -3.44 6.84 6.20
N PHE A 672 -3.25 6.43 4.95
CA PHE A 672 -2.82 7.30 3.86
C PHE A 672 -3.82 8.43 3.61
N LEU A 673 -5.10 8.09 3.43
CA LEU A 673 -6.12 9.09 3.15
C LEU A 673 -6.45 9.97 4.38
N PHE A 674 -6.39 9.41 5.59
CA PHE A 674 -6.60 10.13 6.85
C PHE A 674 -5.55 11.22 7.08
N TYR A 675 -4.32 11.03 6.58
CA TYR A 675 -3.31 12.09 6.56
C TYR A 675 -3.83 13.34 5.83
N TYR A 676 -4.48 13.16 4.67
CA TYR A 676 -5.01 14.25 3.83
C TYR A 676 -6.34 14.84 4.31
N GLN A 677 -6.90 14.40 5.44
CA GLN A 677 -8.14 14.95 5.97
C GLN A 677 -7.91 16.29 6.69
N LEU A 678 -8.09 17.43 6.01
CA LEU A 678 -7.72 18.76 6.54
C LEU A 678 -8.61 19.30 7.66
N GLU A 679 -9.75 18.66 7.95
CA GLU A 679 -10.70 19.09 9.00
C GLU A 679 -10.16 18.94 10.43
N THR A 680 -9.14 18.10 10.62
CA THR A 680 -8.55 17.79 11.92
C THR A 680 -7.05 18.00 11.86
N THR A 681 -6.51 18.65 12.89
CA THR A 681 -5.07 18.94 12.96
C THR A 681 -4.26 17.66 13.06
N LEU A 682 -3.04 17.68 12.52
CA LEU A 682 -2.09 16.58 12.60
C LEU A 682 -1.76 16.19 14.05
N LEU A 683 -1.79 17.13 15.00
CA LEU A 683 -1.64 16.81 16.43
C LEU A 683 -2.71 15.85 16.93
N LEU A 684 -3.96 16.18 16.63
CA LEU A 684 -5.08 15.47 17.21
C LEU A 684 -5.12 14.06 16.61
N LYS A 685 -4.81 13.95 15.32
CA LYS A 685 -4.55 12.68 14.64
C LYS A 685 -3.42 11.91 15.31
N SER A 686 -2.29 12.55 15.63
CA SER A 686 -1.17 11.86 16.30
C SER A 686 -1.59 11.30 17.65
N LEU A 687 -2.31 12.08 18.47
CA LEU A 687 -2.79 11.64 19.78
C LEU A 687 -3.73 10.43 19.68
N TRP A 688 -4.72 10.46 18.78
CA TRP A 688 -5.66 9.35 18.59
C TRP A 688 -4.96 8.08 18.08
N VAL A 689 -4.07 8.22 17.10
CA VAL A 689 -3.35 7.09 16.49
C VAL A 689 -2.32 6.51 17.47
N MET A 690 -1.54 7.33 18.16
CA MET A 690 -0.54 6.88 19.15
C MET A 690 -1.19 6.24 20.38
N SER A 691 -2.25 6.84 20.93
CA SER A 691 -2.96 6.25 22.08
C SER A 691 -3.58 4.90 21.74
N THR A 692 -4.14 4.76 20.54
CA THR A 692 -4.63 3.46 20.04
C THR A 692 -3.49 2.45 19.89
N GLY A 693 -2.36 2.86 19.33
CA GLY A 693 -1.16 2.01 19.22
C GLY A 693 -0.65 1.54 20.57
N ALA A 694 -0.56 2.44 21.56
CA ALA A 694 -0.13 2.12 22.92
C ALA A 694 -1.10 1.14 23.62
N LEU A 695 -2.42 1.34 23.47
CA LEU A 695 -3.43 0.42 24.00
C LEU A 695 -3.33 -0.98 23.36
N LEU A 696 -3.05 -1.07 22.06
CA LEU A 696 -2.81 -2.36 21.39
C LEU A 696 -1.56 -3.05 21.91
N LEU A 697 -0.46 -2.32 22.13
CA LEU A 697 0.76 -2.90 22.71
C LEU A 697 0.55 -3.38 24.15
N LEU A 698 -0.23 -2.64 24.95
CA LEU A 698 -0.65 -3.09 26.28
C LEU A 698 -1.52 -4.36 26.19
N GLY A 699 -2.43 -4.40 25.22
CA GLY A 699 -3.23 -5.59 24.90
C GLY A 699 -2.38 -6.78 24.48
N ALA A 700 -1.35 -6.58 23.67
CA ALA A 700 -0.39 -7.61 23.28
C ALA A 700 0.34 -8.15 24.52
N TRP A 701 0.82 -7.27 25.41
CA TRP A 701 1.48 -7.67 26.65
C TRP A 701 0.58 -8.53 27.55
N LEU A 702 -0.72 -8.21 27.64
CA LEU A 702 -1.69 -9.02 28.39
C LEU A 702 -2.09 -10.32 27.69
N ALA A 703 -2.19 -10.31 26.35
CA ALA A 703 -2.54 -11.47 25.53
C ALA A 703 -1.37 -12.45 25.29
N ARG A 704 -0.16 -12.13 25.77
CA ARG A 704 1.04 -12.95 25.57
C ARG A 704 0.81 -14.42 25.98
N PRO A 705 1.14 -15.39 25.10
CA PRO A 705 1.08 -16.81 25.45
C PRO A 705 1.95 -17.13 26.67
N ARG A 706 1.46 -17.99 27.59
CA ARG A 706 2.29 -18.53 28.68
C ARG A 706 3.30 -19.54 28.12
N SER A 707 4.51 -19.53 28.65
CA SER A 707 5.68 -20.28 28.19
C SER A 707 5.72 -21.76 28.60
N ASP A 708 4.66 -22.30 29.21
CA ASP A 708 4.78 -23.49 30.08
C ASP A 708 4.55 -24.87 29.42
N GLU A 709 4.50 -24.99 28.08
CA GLU A 709 4.24 -26.32 27.44
C GLU A 709 5.17 -26.67 26.27
N THR A 710 6.25 -25.92 26.03
CA THR A 710 7.21 -26.23 24.94
C THR A 710 8.67 -26.14 25.37
N ARG A 711 8.97 -26.15 26.67
CA ARG A 711 10.33 -25.91 27.17
C ARG A 711 10.81 -26.90 28.24
N ALA A 712 10.39 -28.16 28.14
CA ALA A 712 11.00 -29.24 28.91
C ALA A 712 12.27 -29.83 28.27
N ASP A 713 12.54 -29.62 26.96
CA ASP A 713 13.66 -30.30 26.27
C ASP A 713 14.58 -29.43 25.38
N SER A 714 14.74 -28.14 25.70
CA SER A 714 15.90 -27.39 25.18
C SER A 714 16.25 -26.18 26.04
N GLY A 715 17.33 -26.28 26.82
CA GLY A 715 18.25 -25.12 26.90
C GLY A 715 18.85 -24.92 25.50
N PRO A 716 18.94 -23.67 24.99
CA PRO A 716 20.17 -22.91 25.20
C PRO A 716 19.95 -21.38 25.31
N GLU A 717 21.00 -20.69 25.76
CA GLU A 717 21.22 -19.24 25.91
C GLU A 717 20.15 -18.29 25.33
N ARG A 718 19.55 -17.49 26.21
CA ARG A 718 18.96 -16.20 25.85
C ARG A 718 20.11 -15.29 25.41
N SER A 719 20.61 -15.44 24.18
CA SER A 719 21.76 -14.67 23.69
C SER A 719 21.44 -13.18 23.81
N SER A 720 22.11 -12.53 24.75
CA SER A 720 21.88 -11.13 25.09
C SER A 720 22.17 -10.25 23.86
N ARG A 721 21.13 -9.65 23.26
CA ARG A 721 21.26 -8.73 22.12
C ARG A 721 21.61 -7.30 22.53
N TRP A 722 21.94 -7.10 23.80
CA TRP A 722 22.22 -5.79 24.36
C TRP A 722 23.43 -5.13 23.71
N LEU A 723 24.51 -5.88 23.45
CA LEU A 723 25.71 -5.29 22.84
C LEU A 723 25.45 -4.76 21.42
N PRO A 724 24.88 -5.54 20.47
CA PRO A 724 24.45 -5.00 19.18
C PRO A 724 23.46 -3.82 19.28
N ALA A 725 22.51 -3.87 20.22
CA ALA A 725 21.56 -2.79 20.42
C ALA A 725 22.23 -1.50 20.93
N ILE A 726 23.19 -1.61 21.85
CA ILE A 726 23.99 -0.47 22.35
C ILE A 726 24.83 0.11 21.22
N VAL A 727 25.52 -0.73 20.43
CA VAL A 727 26.30 -0.27 19.27
C VAL A 727 25.40 0.49 18.29
N LEU A 728 24.23 -0.05 17.98
CA LEU A 728 23.27 0.59 17.08
C LEU A 728 22.76 1.92 17.64
N CYS A 729 22.47 1.99 18.94
CA CYS A 729 22.12 3.23 19.62
C CYS A 729 23.23 4.28 19.51
N VAL A 730 24.49 3.88 19.75
CA VAL A 730 25.65 4.78 19.67
C VAL A 730 25.85 5.28 18.24
N VAL A 731 25.76 4.40 17.24
CA VAL A 731 25.89 4.77 15.83
C VAL A 731 24.76 5.73 15.41
N SER A 732 23.51 5.40 15.71
CA SER A 732 22.35 6.25 15.36
C SER A 732 22.40 7.61 16.05
N ALA A 733 22.71 7.64 17.35
CA ALA A 733 22.84 8.89 18.10
C ALA A 733 24.04 9.71 17.62
N GLY A 734 25.19 9.06 17.42
CA GLY A 734 26.41 9.71 16.94
C GLY A 734 26.24 10.36 15.57
N LEU A 735 25.52 9.70 14.65
CA LEU A 735 25.24 10.24 13.32
C LEU A 735 24.38 11.52 13.39
N VAL A 736 23.30 11.50 14.17
CA VAL A 736 22.41 12.67 14.30
C VAL A 736 23.08 13.79 15.10
N ILE A 737 23.75 13.47 16.20
CA ILE A 737 24.50 14.46 17.00
C ILE A 737 25.61 15.08 16.17
N GLY A 738 26.38 14.30 15.41
CA GLY A 738 27.44 14.79 14.54
C GLY A 738 26.90 15.76 13.48
N ALA A 739 25.79 15.39 12.83
CA ALA A 739 25.11 16.26 11.86
C ALA A 739 24.58 17.55 12.50
N SER A 740 23.96 17.46 13.69
CA SER A 740 23.54 18.63 14.46
C SER A 740 24.69 19.54 14.83
N LEU A 741 25.81 19.00 15.33
CA LEU A 741 26.99 19.79 15.71
C LEU A 741 27.61 20.54 14.53
N GLN A 742 27.58 19.95 13.34
CA GLN A 742 27.99 20.65 12.12
C GLN A 742 27.12 21.89 11.89
N LYS A 743 25.80 21.73 11.95
CA LYS A 743 24.87 22.86 11.75
C LYS A 743 24.95 23.90 12.87
N GLU A 744 25.09 23.49 14.13
CA GLU A 744 25.31 24.42 15.26
C GLU A 744 26.62 25.20 15.14
N ARG A 745 27.66 24.61 14.52
CA ARG A 745 28.91 25.32 14.24
C ARG A 745 28.69 26.44 13.23
N VAL A 746 27.94 26.17 12.15
CA VAL A 746 27.56 27.21 11.16
C VAL A 746 26.77 28.32 11.86
N LEU A 747 25.80 27.96 12.69
CA LEU A 747 24.95 28.93 13.40
C LEU A 747 25.71 29.77 14.44
N SER A 748 26.78 29.24 15.03
CA SER A 748 27.55 29.92 16.08
C SER A 748 28.73 30.75 15.56
N THR A 749 29.26 30.41 14.39
CA THR A 749 30.43 31.06 13.77
C THR A 749 30.10 31.87 12.52
N GLY A 750 28.94 31.65 11.92
CA GLY A 750 28.52 32.30 10.69
C GLY A 750 27.97 33.71 10.86
N GLN A 751 27.89 34.42 9.75
CA GLN A 751 27.35 35.78 9.65
C GLN A 751 25.91 35.74 9.12
N THR A 752 25.02 36.56 9.70
CA THR A 752 23.64 36.69 9.24
C THR A 752 23.55 37.53 7.96
N VAL A 753 22.91 36.99 6.93
CA VAL A 753 22.68 37.63 5.63
C VAL A 753 21.19 37.50 5.28
N LEU A 754 20.61 38.57 4.75
CA LEU A 754 19.26 38.60 4.20
C LEU A 754 19.33 38.45 2.68
N LEU A 755 18.58 37.50 2.13
CA LEU A 755 18.43 37.31 0.69
C LEU A 755 17.00 37.66 0.26
N PRO A 756 16.80 38.59 -0.69
CA PRO A 756 15.49 38.93 -1.22
C PRO A 756 14.80 37.72 -1.86
N LEU A 757 13.49 37.59 -1.62
CA LEU A 757 12.65 36.53 -2.17
C LEU A 757 11.89 37.04 -3.40
N ALA A 758 11.94 36.28 -4.49
CA ALA A 758 11.05 36.44 -5.64
C ALA A 758 9.60 36.05 -5.25
N PRO A 759 8.57 36.38 -6.06
CA PRO A 759 7.17 36.07 -5.76
C PRO A 759 7.00 34.61 -5.31
N VAL A 760 6.52 34.44 -4.09
CA VAL A 760 6.51 33.16 -3.39
C VAL A 760 5.36 32.31 -3.90
N ASP A 761 5.66 31.08 -4.35
CA ASP A 761 4.65 30.12 -4.81
C ASP A 761 3.96 29.46 -3.59
N PRO A 762 2.62 29.40 -3.53
CA PRO A 762 1.91 28.95 -2.33
C PRO A 762 2.08 27.44 -2.06
N ARG A 763 2.08 27.14 -0.75
CA ARG A 763 1.84 25.87 -0.04
C ARG A 763 1.90 24.56 -0.83
N SER A 764 2.71 23.61 -0.36
CA SER A 764 2.54 22.18 -0.68
C SER A 764 2.38 21.37 0.61
N LEU A 765 1.37 20.50 0.64
CA LEU A 765 0.88 19.82 1.86
C LEU A 765 1.61 18.51 2.20
N MET A 766 2.53 18.04 1.35
CA MET A 766 3.01 16.65 1.43
C MET A 766 4.02 16.35 2.55
N GLN A 767 4.62 17.37 3.18
CA GLN A 767 5.67 17.19 4.21
C GLN A 767 5.33 17.87 5.55
N GLY A 768 4.08 18.31 5.72
CA GLY A 768 3.68 19.32 6.69
C GLY A 768 3.44 20.68 6.01
N ASP A 769 3.15 21.72 6.78
CA ASP A 769 3.00 23.07 6.23
C ASP A 769 4.38 23.68 5.94
N TYR A 770 4.66 23.89 4.65
CA TYR A 770 5.89 24.51 4.18
C TYR A 770 5.64 25.46 3.01
N MET A 771 6.57 26.39 2.83
CA MET A 771 6.59 27.37 1.74
C MET A 771 7.83 27.14 0.89
N ILE A 772 7.66 27.14 -0.44
CA ILE A 772 8.78 27.05 -1.38
C ILE A 772 9.37 28.44 -1.53
N LEU A 773 10.65 28.57 -1.26
CA LEU A 773 11.37 29.84 -1.40
C LEU A 773 12.04 29.91 -2.77
N ARG A 774 11.97 31.09 -3.39
CA ARG A 774 12.78 31.46 -4.53
C ARG A 774 13.49 32.76 -4.20
N TYR A 775 14.80 32.81 -4.40
CA TYR A 775 15.59 34.02 -4.17
C TYR A 775 15.74 34.81 -5.46
N GLU A 776 15.67 36.14 -5.39
CA GLU A 776 15.85 37.01 -6.59
C GLU A 776 17.22 36.78 -7.24
N LEU A 777 18.24 36.50 -6.42
CA LEU A 777 19.58 36.12 -6.86
C LEU A 777 19.61 34.94 -7.85
N GLU A 778 18.71 33.97 -7.67
CA GLU A 778 18.62 32.80 -8.55
C GLU A 778 18.12 33.21 -9.95
N ASP A 779 17.16 34.15 -10.01
CA ASP A 779 16.63 34.68 -11.26
C ASP A 779 17.65 35.60 -11.97
N GLU A 780 18.43 36.40 -11.23
CA GLU A 780 19.56 37.19 -11.77
C GLU A 780 20.63 36.31 -12.44
N LEU A 781 20.94 35.16 -11.83
CA LEU A 781 21.91 34.21 -12.36
C LEU A 781 21.36 33.43 -13.57
N ASP A 782 20.05 33.20 -13.63
CA ASP A 782 19.37 32.49 -14.71
C ASP A 782 19.11 33.35 -15.96
N THR A 783 18.87 34.66 -15.80
CA THR A 783 18.54 35.59 -16.90
C THR A 783 19.65 35.72 -17.95
N GLY A 784 20.89 35.33 -17.65
CA GLY A 784 21.99 35.19 -18.62
C GLY A 784 21.76 34.12 -19.72
N ARG A 785 20.73 33.26 -19.60
CA ARG A 785 20.33 32.28 -20.63
C ARG A 785 19.19 32.74 -21.55
N ALA A 786 18.37 33.71 -21.13
CA ALA A 786 17.16 34.10 -21.86
C ALA A 786 17.49 34.69 -23.24
N GLY A 787 18.60 35.43 -23.35
CA GLY A 787 19.06 36.04 -24.61
C GLY A 787 19.51 35.07 -25.71
N GLN A 788 19.63 33.75 -25.43
CA GLN A 788 20.01 32.75 -26.44
C GLN A 788 18.84 31.92 -26.99
N ARG A 789 17.67 31.92 -26.34
CA ARG A 789 16.50 31.19 -26.88
C ARG A 789 15.77 31.92 -28.00
N GLU A 790 15.94 33.23 -28.12
CA GLU A 790 15.40 34.00 -29.25
C GLU A 790 16.15 33.79 -30.57
N LEU A 791 17.30 33.11 -30.58
CA LEU A 791 18.03 32.79 -31.82
C LEU A 791 17.59 31.49 -32.51
N ILE A 792 16.61 30.75 -31.97
CA ILE A 792 15.98 29.62 -32.65
C ILE A 792 14.54 30.01 -33.00
N ARG A 793 14.39 30.85 -34.03
CA ARG A 793 13.09 30.99 -34.72
C ARG A 793 12.70 29.63 -35.31
N PRO A 794 11.50 29.09 -35.03
CA PRO A 794 10.88 28.15 -35.94
C PRO A 794 10.58 28.88 -37.26
N MET A 795 10.78 28.18 -38.38
CA MET A 795 10.44 28.68 -39.72
C MET A 795 8.99 29.20 -39.78
N PRO A 796 8.73 30.32 -40.47
CA PRO A 796 7.40 30.93 -40.49
C PRO A 796 6.45 30.10 -41.36
N GLY A 797 5.30 29.74 -40.78
CA GLY A 797 4.26 29.00 -41.49
C GLY A 797 2.96 28.95 -40.69
N GLN A 798 2.11 29.96 -40.95
CA GLN A 798 0.67 30.02 -40.70
C GLN A 798 0.21 30.06 -39.24
N PHE A 799 -0.11 31.27 -38.76
CA PHE A 799 -1.40 31.66 -38.18
C PHE A 799 -1.26 33.12 -37.69
N GLU A 800 -1.80 34.06 -38.48
CA GLU A 800 -2.13 35.42 -38.01
C GLU A 800 -3.46 35.36 -37.25
N PRO A 801 -3.57 36.11 -36.14
CA PRO A 801 -4.61 37.11 -36.13
C PRO A 801 -4.11 38.48 -35.67
N ASP A 802 -4.61 39.49 -36.38
CA ASP A 802 -4.52 40.91 -36.09
C ASP A 802 -5.01 41.22 -34.66
N HIS A 803 -4.24 42.02 -33.91
CA HIS A 803 -4.76 43.21 -33.21
C HIS A 803 -3.61 44.06 -32.66
N GLU A 804 -3.65 45.32 -33.06
CA GLU A 804 -2.79 46.43 -32.65
C GLU A 804 -2.90 46.74 -31.15
N ALA A 805 -1.76 46.76 -30.47
CA ALA A 805 -1.44 47.75 -29.44
C ALA A 805 0.10 47.87 -29.37
N LEU A 806 0.62 49.04 -29.76
CA LEU A 806 2.02 49.40 -29.58
C LEU A 806 2.31 49.52 -28.08
N GLU A 807 2.82 48.45 -27.47
CA GLU A 807 3.67 48.59 -26.28
C GLU A 807 5.08 48.99 -26.73
N PRO A 808 5.74 49.96 -26.07
CA PRO A 808 7.11 50.31 -26.40
C PRO A 808 8.00 49.08 -26.16
N GLU A 809 8.90 48.79 -27.10
CA GLU A 809 9.94 47.78 -26.89
C GLU A 809 10.58 47.99 -25.51
N PRO A 810 10.67 46.95 -24.66
CA PRO A 810 11.40 47.07 -23.41
C PRO A 810 12.84 47.49 -23.76
N PRO A 811 13.46 48.39 -22.96
CA PRO A 811 14.81 48.85 -23.24
C PRO A 811 15.72 47.63 -23.38
N ALA A 812 16.57 47.64 -24.41
CA ALA A 812 17.57 46.61 -24.62
C ALA A 812 18.36 46.40 -23.32
N VAL A 813 18.07 45.31 -22.62
CA VAL A 813 18.82 44.90 -21.44
C VAL A 813 20.25 44.67 -21.93
N PRO A 814 21.26 45.34 -21.36
CA PRO A 814 22.64 45.08 -21.73
C PRO A 814 22.90 43.58 -21.58
N ALA A 815 23.46 42.96 -22.61
CA ALA A 815 23.78 41.53 -22.58
C ALA A 815 24.70 41.24 -21.38
N LEU A 816 24.11 40.73 -20.29
CA LEU A 816 24.85 40.21 -19.17
C LEU A 816 25.65 38.99 -19.66
N PRO A 817 26.92 38.83 -19.22
CA PRO A 817 27.76 37.74 -19.68
C PRO A 817 27.08 36.38 -19.41
N SER A 818 27.42 35.39 -20.24
CA SER A 818 27.00 33.99 -20.09
C SER A 818 27.61 33.36 -18.83
N THR A 819 27.09 33.72 -17.66
CA THR A 819 27.70 33.47 -16.33
C THR A 819 27.70 31.99 -15.91
N LEU A 820 26.81 31.16 -16.45
CA LEU A 820 26.65 29.76 -16.04
C LEU A 820 27.33 28.73 -16.97
N VAL A 821 27.81 29.14 -18.15
CA VAL A 821 28.40 28.19 -19.12
C VAL A 821 29.81 27.81 -18.69
N GLY A 822 29.99 26.57 -18.21
CA GLY A 822 31.29 26.05 -17.77
C GLY A 822 31.50 26.02 -16.26
N GLN A 823 30.53 26.47 -15.46
CA GLN A 823 30.57 26.39 -14.00
C GLN A 823 30.30 24.95 -13.50
N PRO A 824 30.94 24.51 -12.40
CA PRO A 824 30.70 23.18 -11.83
C PRO A 824 29.28 23.07 -11.24
N ARG A 825 28.74 21.85 -11.19
CA ARG A 825 27.39 21.57 -10.65
C ARG A 825 27.22 21.95 -9.17
N ARG A 826 28.33 22.00 -8.44
CA ARG A 826 28.41 22.51 -7.07
C ARG A 826 29.61 23.44 -7.01
N GLY A 827 29.43 24.59 -6.38
CA GLY A 827 30.48 25.59 -6.25
C GLY A 827 30.13 26.62 -5.18
N ARG A 828 30.91 27.69 -5.12
CA ARG A 828 30.69 28.80 -4.20
C ARG A 828 30.50 30.10 -4.98
N LEU A 829 29.60 30.94 -4.51
CA LEU A 829 29.42 32.32 -4.94
C LEU A 829 30.09 33.22 -3.91
N VAL A 830 30.59 34.36 -4.35
CA VAL A 830 30.95 35.48 -3.48
C VAL A 830 29.78 36.46 -3.48
N LEU A 831 29.27 36.76 -2.30
CA LEU A 831 28.26 37.78 -2.04
C LEU A 831 28.91 39.02 -1.43
N THR A 832 28.54 40.21 -1.90
CA THR A 832 28.77 41.47 -1.18
C THR A 832 27.60 41.74 -0.25
N VAL A 833 27.87 42.05 1.01
CA VAL A 833 26.84 42.34 2.02
C VAL A 833 26.80 43.83 2.31
N ASP A 834 25.64 44.45 2.13
CA ASP A 834 25.46 45.89 2.38
C ASP A 834 25.33 46.23 3.87
N GLY A 835 25.20 47.53 4.18
CA GLY A 835 25.03 48.02 5.56
C GLY A 835 23.74 47.53 6.25
N ASP A 836 22.76 47.07 5.47
CA ASP A 836 21.47 46.52 5.93
C ASP A 836 21.48 44.98 6.00
N ARG A 837 22.64 44.35 5.76
CA ARG A 837 22.89 42.90 5.70
C ARG A 837 22.22 42.19 4.52
N VAL A 838 21.83 42.90 3.48
CA VAL A 838 21.31 42.31 2.25
C VAL A 838 22.48 41.83 1.40
N GLY A 839 22.44 40.56 0.98
CA GLY A 839 23.46 39.95 0.15
C GLY A 839 23.17 40.12 -1.34
N HIS A 840 24.15 40.63 -2.10
CA HIS A 840 24.10 40.77 -3.55
C HIS A 840 25.18 39.92 -4.22
N PHE A 841 24.90 39.35 -5.39
CA PHE A 841 25.88 38.52 -6.12
C PHE A 841 27.03 39.39 -6.64
N ALA A 842 28.26 38.98 -6.35
CA ALA A 842 29.46 39.65 -6.84
C ALA A 842 30.17 38.84 -7.94
N ARG A 843 30.55 37.59 -7.63
CA ARG A 843 31.26 36.70 -8.58
C ARG A 843 31.15 35.22 -8.18
N PHE A 844 31.54 34.33 -9.09
CA PHE A 844 31.85 32.94 -8.73
C PHE A 844 33.20 32.88 -8.01
N ASP A 845 33.31 32.01 -7.02
CA ASP A 845 34.55 31.80 -6.29
C ASP A 845 35.62 31.18 -7.19
N ASP A 846 36.72 31.90 -7.35
CA ASP A 846 37.92 31.50 -8.08
C ASP A 846 39.13 31.28 -7.15
N GLY A 847 38.92 31.33 -5.82
CA GLY A 847 39.95 31.23 -4.80
C GLY A 847 40.68 32.55 -4.49
N SER A 848 40.23 33.68 -5.03
CA SER A 848 40.75 35.00 -4.67
C SER A 848 40.44 35.37 -3.20
N PRO A 849 41.29 36.18 -2.53
CA PRO A 849 41.00 36.66 -1.18
C PRO A 849 39.71 37.48 -1.14
N LEU A 850 38.86 37.23 -0.13
CA LEU A 850 37.62 37.96 0.10
C LEU A 850 37.91 39.37 0.63
N ALA A 851 37.16 40.37 0.16
CA ALA A 851 37.12 41.70 0.77
C ALA A 851 36.41 41.66 2.14
N ALA A 852 36.49 42.75 2.92
CA ALA A 852 35.95 42.80 4.27
C ALA A 852 34.40 42.70 4.33
N ASP A 853 33.73 43.03 3.24
CA ASP A 853 32.28 43.01 3.02
C ASP A 853 31.83 41.82 2.14
N GLU A 854 32.73 40.89 1.83
CA GLU A 854 32.46 39.71 1.00
C GLU A 854 32.31 38.42 1.82
N LEU A 855 31.35 37.58 1.43
CA LEU A 855 31.08 36.26 2.01
C LEU A 855 30.95 35.19 0.94
N LEU A 856 31.29 33.96 1.28
CA LEU A 856 31.04 32.81 0.41
C LEU A 856 29.64 32.26 0.63
N LEU A 857 29.00 31.74 -0.40
CA LEU A 857 27.74 31.02 -0.34
C LEU A 857 27.80 29.81 -1.28
N GLU A 858 27.55 28.61 -0.76
CA GLU A 858 27.46 27.42 -1.60
C GLU A 858 26.24 27.45 -2.52
N TYR A 859 26.43 26.98 -3.75
CA TYR A 859 25.33 26.76 -4.69
C TYR A 859 25.36 25.35 -5.29
N ARG A 860 24.19 24.90 -5.74
CA ARG A 860 24.00 23.65 -6.50
C ARG A 860 23.16 23.91 -7.73
N GLN A 861 23.50 23.30 -8.85
CA GLN A 861 22.73 23.39 -10.09
C GLN A 861 21.77 22.20 -10.24
N ARG A 862 20.45 22.47 -10.39
CA ARG A 862 19.42 21.42 -10.60
C ARG A 862 18.95 21.38 -12.06
N ASN A 863 19.08 20.22 -12.69
CA ASN A 863 18.78 20.06 -14.12
C ASN A 863 17.28 19.95 -14.46
N ASN A 864 16.42 19.49 -13.54
CA ASN A 864 15.01 19.17 -13.86
C ASN A 864 14.08 20.39 -14.07
N GLN A 865 14.53 21.60 -13.80
CA GLN A 865 13.73 22.83 -13.98
C GLN A 865 14.52 23.93 -14.73
N GLY A 866 15.31 23.56 -15.74
CA GLY A 866 16.00 24.55 -16.61
C GLY A 866 17.45 24.88 -16.23
N SER A 867 18.15 23.98 -15.52
CA SER A 867 19.51 24.18 -14.98
C SER A 867 19.66 25.42 -14.09
N ARG A 868 18.66 25.68 -13.24
CA ARG A 868 18.71 26.78 -12.29
C ARG A 868 19.76 26.55 -11.23
N LEU A 869 20.46 27.62 -10.87
CA LEU A 869 21.32 27.66 -9.71
C LEU A 869 20.44 27.82 -8.46
N ARG A 870 20.72 27.02 -7.43
CA ARG A 870 20.05 27.08 -6.12
C ARG A 870 21.06 27.33 -5.03
N VAL A 871 20.75 28.25 -4.12
CA VAL A 871 21.67 28.70 -3.05
C VAL A 871 21.43 28.01 -1.70
N GLY A 872 20.61 26.95 -1.70
CA GLY A 872 20.24 26.21 -0.50
C GLY A 872 19.04 26.83 0.24
N ALA A 873 18.33 25.98 0.98
CA ALA A 873 17.17 26.35 1.80
C ALA A 873 15.95 26.87 1.00
N GLU A 874 15.59 26.15 -0.06
CA GLU A 874 14.49 26.47 -0.97
C GLU A 874 13.10 26.12 -0.40
N SER A 875 13.04 25.74 0.89
CA SER A 875 11.80 25.44 1.59
C SER A 875 11.89 25.86 3.04
N PHE A 876 10.85 26.52 3.55
CA PHE A 876 10.71 26.86 4.96
C PHE A 876 9.54 26.09 5.58
N LEU A 877 9.83 25.18 6.51
CA LEU A 877 8.83 24.41 7.24
C LEU A 877 8.37 25.15 8.50
N PHE A 878 7.07 25.38 8.64
CA PHE A 878 6.45 26.07 9.79
C PHE A 878 5.36 25.21 10.46
N GLU A 879 4.85 25.69 11.59
CA GLU A 879 3.82 24.97 12.36
C GLU A 879 2.50 24.94 11.57
N GLU A 880 1.79 23.81 11.69
CA GLU A 880 0.48 23.63 11.06
C GLU A 880 -0.48 24.80 11.38
N GLY A 881 -1.08 25.39 10.35
CA GLY A 881 -2.03 26.51 10.50
C GLY A 881 -1.40 27.88 10.74
N SER A 882 -0.10 28.05 10.50
CA SER A 882 0.62 29.35 10.58
C SER A 882 0.91 29.98 9.21
N ASP A 883 0.19 29.61 8.17
CA ASP A 883 0.42 30.04 6.78
C ASP A 883 0.24 31.55 6.57
N ASP A 884 -0.83 32.13 7.11
CA ASP A 884 -1.12 33.57 6.99
C ASP A 884 0.04 34.46 7.49
N LEU A 885 0.80 33.97 8.46
CA LEU A 885 1.93 34.68 9.06
C LEU A 885 3.12 34.81 8.09
N TYR A 886 3.35 33.80 7.25
CA TYR A 886 4.51 33.74 6.36
C TYR A 886 4.19 34.14 4.92
N ALA A 887 2.90 34.29 4.57
CA ALA A 887 2.45 34.70 3.24
C ALA A 887 3.07 36.04 2.75
N ASN A 888 3.42 36.93 3.68
CA ASN A 888 4.00 38.25 3.39
C ASN A 888 5.54 38.28 3.50
N ALA A 889 6.22 37.13 3.49
CA ALA A 889 7.68 37.08 3.49
C ALA A 889 8.27 37.78 2.26
N ARG A 890 9.32 38.56 2.48
CA ARG A 890 10.09 39.28 1.44
C ARG A 890 11.57 38.97 1.46
N TYR A 891 12.11 38.51 2.60
CA TYR A 891 13.51 38.09 2.70
C TYR A 891 13.62 36.76 3.43
N GLY A 892 14.55 35.91 2.98
CA GLY A 892 15.05 34.78 3.75
C GLY A 892 16.22 35.23 4.63
N GLU A 893 16.23 34.83 5.90
CA GLU A 893 17.32 35.10 6.83
C GLU A 893 18.22 33.87 6.94
N LEU A 894 19.43 33.96 6.41
CA LEU A 894 20.42 32.88 6.42
C LEU A 894 21.57 33.23 7.36
N VAL A 895 22.14 32.20 8.00
CA VAL A 895 23.44 32.28 8.65
C VAL A 895 24.44 31.52 7.80
N VAL A 896 25.51 32.21 7.40
CA VAL A 896 26.48 31.71 6.42
C VAL A 896 27.86 31.61 7.08
N ALA A 897 28.45 30.42 7.06
CA ALA A 897 29.80 30.17 7.56
C ALA A 897 30.87 30.65 6.57
N SER A 898 32.12 30.73 7.04
CA SER A 898 33.25 31.21 6.23
C SER A 898 33.63 30.28 5.07
N ASP A 899 33.18 29.02 5.09
CA ASP A 899 33.36 28.06 4.00
C ASP A 899 32.25 28.13 2.93
N GLY A 900 31.19 28.90 3.19
CA GLY A 900 30.01 29.06 2.33
C GLY A 900 28.82 28.21 2.73
N GLU A 901 28.93 27.34 3.74
CA GLU A 901 27.79 26.56 4.24
C GLU A 901 26.75 27.49 4.88
N SER A 902 25.48 27.34 4.51
CA SER A 902 24.40 28.20 5.01
C SER A 902 23.28 27.41 5.72
N VAL A 903 22.59 28.10 6.64
CA VAL A 903 21.41 27.60 7.35
C VAL A 903 20.34 28.70 7.35
N LEU A 904 19.12 28.37 6.89
CA LEU A 904 17.97 29.27 6.94
C LEU A 904 17.36 29.28 8.34
N VAL A 905 17.39 30.44 9.01
CA VAL A 905 16.97 30.59 10.41
C VAL A 905 15.61 31.27 10.56
N GLY A 906 15.12 31.95 9.53
CA GLY A 906 13.85 32.68 9.57
C GLY A 906 13.48 33.37 8.27
N LEU A 907 12.33 34.04 8.29
CA LEU A 907 11.80 34.86 7.21
C LEU A 907 11.51 36.27 7.73
N ARG A 908 11.67 37.29 6.87
CA ARG A 908 11.42 38.70 7.21
C ARG A 908 10.36 39.33 6.31
N ASP A 909 9.60 40.29 6.84
CA ASP A 909 8.68 41.15 6.08
C ASP A 909 9.43 42.21 5.26
N GLU A 910 8.69 43.04 4.52
CA GLU A 910 9.25 44.14 3.71
C GLU A 910 10.05 45.14 4.57
N ALA A 911 9.62 45.37 5.81
CA ALA A 911 10.31 46.20 6.79
C ALA A 911 11.47 45.46 7.51
N ARG A 912 11.84 44.26 7.04
CA ARG A 912 12.92 43.40 7.56
C ARG A 912 12.69 42.89 8.99
N ARG A 913 11.46 42.98 9.50
CA ARG A 913 11.06 42.45 10.81
C ARG A 913 10.86 40.93 10.74
N PRO A 914 11.20 40.20 11.81
CA PRO A 914 11.06 38.74 11.82
C PRO A 914 9.59 38.34 11.77
N LEU A 915 9.28 37.38 10.90
CA LEU A 915 7.97 36.72 10.84
C LEU A 915 7.98 35.50 11.76
N GLY A 916 7.02 35.47 12.69
CA GLY A 916 6.91 34.42 13.70
C GLY A 916 7.96 34.46 14.81
N VAL A 917 8.02 33.38 15.60
CA VAL A 917 8.95 33.29 16.71
C VAL A 917 10.35 32.99 16.16
N PRO A 918 11.36 33.85 16.40
CA PRO A 918 12.71 33.60 15.91
C PRO A 918 13.26 32.32 16.56
N ARG A 919 13.48 31.27 15.76
CA ARG A 919 13.80 29.92 16.26
C ARG A 919 15.15 29.83 16.98
N HIS A 920 16.04 30.80 16.79
CA HIS A 920 17.40 30.77 17.35
C HIS A 920 17.69 31.78 18.46
N TYR A 921 16.73 32.65 18.82
CA TYR A 921 16.93 33.71 19.81
C TYR A 921 16.62 33.32 21.27
N GLN A 922 16.47 32.03 21.58
CA GLN A 922 16.16 31.58 22.96
C GLN A 922 17.39 31.34 23.85
N GLY A 923 18.54 31.96 23.56
CA GLY A 923 19.75 31.80 24.39
C GLY A 923 20.81 32.90 24.31
N ARG A 924 20.80 33.74 23.27
CA ARG A 924 21.61 34.98 23.22
C ARG A 924 20.67 36.15 23.06
N ARG A 925 20.69 37.08 24.03
CA ARG A 925 20.23 38.44 23.79
C ARG A 925 21.02 38.98 22.60
N SER A 926 20.35 39.26 21.49
CA SER A 926 20.80 40.30 20.58
C SER A 926 20.95 41.58 21.43
N PRO A 927 22.02 42.38 21.26
CA PRO A 927 22.07 43.73 21.83
C PRO A 927 21.16 44.72 21.05
N PHE A 928 20.25 44.23 20.21
CA PHE A 928 19.24 44.98 19.47
C PHE A 928 17.84 44.51 19.88
#